data_AF-A0A2D5HKI0-F1
#
_entry.id   AF-A0A2D5HKI0-F1
#
_cell.length_a   1.000
_cell.length_b   1.000
_cell.length_c   1.000
_cell.angle_alpha   90.00
_cell.angle_beta   90.00
_cell.angle_gamma   90.00
#
_symmetry.space_group_name_H-M   'P 1'
#
loop_
_entity.id
_entity.type
_entity.pdbx_description
1 polymer ?
#
loop_
_entity_poly.entity_id
_entity_poly.type
_entity_poly.pdbx_seq_one_letter_code
_entity_poly.pdbx_strand_id
1 'polypeptide(L)'
;TEVKLDSTNFDAARFTGYVKLNAGGSFSLTTDAGSNNSTISSTTDIFENSFIEKSMTPTGEQMTLKFDAFEGADGNGSSVDGSMALAAGGEYKLTIPNTGSGTSFSSTVKTKDLENITSSTVAAEIAKKLRSDTLIASVSGKSSVNELPEAGDKLVVKFAEQNYTLTMLDNGRDAVPATATLSVSSADTVASAGNRIHLILSAGMEPEIDLDYTVQAGQTNISSIVSGLNTALNTAGASDKYTFSFRGTNLILSRNDGVNFQPYKGANQTTNILFFDGVDIRTGAGRETINGATTNKTLITTDGKLSVEREIEISGGEKDRLNAYFDENKKLQIFAGGSLSAQQILIPDDNSVSGNTSAAIRFGIDRAIGTLTGNEIAVPATTSTTNVKVGDIHYTLTINPSNGGKVTAELKDGNNIVPTNILDDATVNWMSNIITSDTTSVASAVGSVITTDSDHEFNIGDKVKYFKGGTALTGLTHNTEYTVASVIKKSSSQANTVGITRAASATITAANAHEFKVGDLVKYVKGGTNNLQSLADGTVYKIKEVVGTNQFKLQTASGSDFTYGGTGGSSADAFIRFDGFSLKSSAGAAITYGGGNGHAADQFVKSEYIRTANTAGQTNNTSATITVGEGHGFKAGDTVRYIPAGTYVQGLWPNTDFKVKALIGTTGISLQTTAGGDIAYLGNNGSANDIFVKANGRIVIKTDPYSDKEYKFNQDANAEALGIKVSDYRVNVDNDKLVIASTEGKVVSADTTGSNTSVKSLIGSNINIKNVGNEDLIMIVNGGGARSVATRSDPPAPNYEAKPSNIDIKIANAEGSVIEFLDATTGHSIATRTLDTVGRAEAAGYKVVVKGKGQLNDSFKISDNAGGTGDARNLDAMIMLQTEDANGPNSGGFREVFDTIVTGVGASVLSGGLSLEAAEATKEAAIASELEFSGVSLDTEAAQLLEQQQAFQASARILSTAKQLFQTLLDVV
;
A
#
# COMPACT_ATOMS: atom_id res chain seq x y z
N THR A 1 32.60 13.49 -43.21
CA THR A 1 33.72 14.43 -43.05
C THR A 1 34.51 13.95 -41.84
N GLU A 2 35.68 13.37 -42.06
CA GLU A 2 36.57 12.86 -41.01
C GLU A 2 37.40 14.04 -40.49
N VAL A 3 37.32 14.36 -39.19
CA VAL A 3 38.18 15.37 -38.55
C VAL A 3 39.35 14.62 -37.92
N LYS A 4 40.56 14.82 -38.44
CA LYS A 4 41.76 14.14 -37.92
C LYS A 4 42.40 15.00 -36.85
N LEU A 5 42.32 14.55 -35.60
CA LEU A 5 43.04 15.13 -34.47
C LEU A 5 44.24 14.23 -34.19
N ASP A 6 45.40 14.55 -34.78
CA ASP A 6 46.67 13.92 -34.41
C ASP A 6 47.51 14.88 -33.56
N SER A 7 48.60 14.38 -32.95
CA SER A 7 49.45 15.19 -32.06
C SER A 7 50.24 16.31 -32.77
N THR A 8 50.06 16.46 -34.08
CA THR A 8 50.83 17.37 -34.94
C THR A 8 49.98 18.30 -35.80
N ASN A 9 48.71 17.98 -36.07
CA ASN A 9 47.78 18.78 -36.88
C ASN A 9 46.45 18.98 -36.13
N PHE A 10 46.09 20.24 -35.91
CA PHE A 10 44.83 20.63 -35.28
C PHE A 10 43.84 21.09 -36.34
N ASP A 11 43.01 20.17 -36.84
CA ASP A 11 41.80 20.56 -37.57
C ASP A 11 40.75 21.09 -36.58
N ALA A 12 40.20 22.28 -36.85
CA ALA A 12 39.16 22.87 -36.02
C ALA A 12 37.77 22.51 -36.59
N ALA A 13 36.93 21.91 -35.75
CA ALA A 13 35.53 21.63 -36.08
C ALA A 13 34.62 22.28 -35.04
N ARG A 14 33.60 23.01 -35.50
CA ARG A 14 32.57 23.57 -34.63
C ARG A 14 31.42 22.57 -34.55
N PHE A 15 31.27 21.97 -33.38
CA PHE A 15 30.15 21.09 -33.08
C PHE A 15 29.06 21.87 -32.33
N THR A 16 27.80 21.56 -32.61
CA THR A 16 26.63 22.04 -31.86
C THR A 16 25.86 20.83 -31.35
N GLY A 17 25.50 20.82 -30.07
CA GLY A 17 24.84 19.68 -29.41
C GLY A 17 25.80 18.76 -28.66
N TYR A 18 25.38 17.52 -28.43
CA TYR A 18 26.17 16.50 -27.72
C TYR A 18 27.20 15.83 -28.64
N VAL A 19 28.48 15.81 -28.22
CA VAL A 19 29.56 15.09 -28.91
C VAL A 19 29.96 13.89 -28.07
N LYS A 20 29.69 12.67 -28.56
CA LYS A 20 30.18 11.44 -27.96
C LYS A 20 31.57 11.12 -28.51
N LEU A 21 32.56 11.01 -27.62
CA LEU A 21 33.91 10.60 -27.96
C LEU A 21 34.19 9.24 -27.32
N ASN A 22 34.37 8.21 -28.16
CA ASN A 22 34.67 6.85 -27.72
C ASN A 22 36.13 6.52 -28.04
N ALA A 23 36.87 6.02 -27.05
CA ALA A 23 38.25 5.59 -27.21
C ALA A 23 38.49 4.29 -26.42
N GLY A 24 39.42 3.46 -26.89
CA GLY A 24 39.80 2.22 -26.18
C GLY A 24 40.61 2.43 -24.90
N GLY A 25 41.01 3.67 -24.59
CA GLY A 25 41.77 4.03 -23.39
C GLY A 25 41.31 5.37 -22.82
N SER A 26 41.78 5.69 -21.61
CA SER A 26 41.43 6.95 -20.96
C SER A 26 42.01 8.14 -21.73
N PHE A 27 41.20 9.17 -21.96
CA PHE A 27 41.61 10.45 -22.54
C PHE A 27 41.06 11.60 -21.69
N SER A 28 41.62 12.79 -21.84
CA SER A 28 41.06 14.00 -21.24
C SER A 28 40.93 15.07 -22.31
N LEU A 29 39.81 15.78 -22.31
CA LEU A 29 39.57 16.95 -23.13
C LEU A 29 39.71 18.19 -22.26
N THR A 30 40.60 19.09 -22.63
CA THR A 30 40.67 20.41 -22.01
C THR A 30 40.06 21.43 -22.96
N THR A 31 39.02 22.12 -22.52
CA THR A 31 38.44 23.25 -23.24
C THR A 31 39.00 24.54 -22.67
N ASP A 32 39.61 25.34 -23.54
CA ASP A 32 40.14 26.66 -23.20
C ASP A 32 39.18 27.72 -23.75
N ALA A 33 38.48 28.43 -22.86
CA ALA A 33 37.60 29.54 -23.22
C ALA A 33 38.05 30.81 -22.48
N GLY A 34 38.92 31.60 -23.13
CA GLY A 34 39.56 32.74 -22.50
C GLY A 34 40.54 32.30 -21.41
N SER A 35 40.38 32.78 -20.18
CA SER A 35 41.18 32.36 -19.01
C SER A 35 40.60 31.16 -18.25
N ASN A 36 39.49 30.57 -18.73
CA ASN A 36 38.89 29.38 -18.12
C ASN A 36 39.39 28.11 -18.82
N ASN A 37 40.18 27.30 -18.10
CA ASN A 37 40.48 25.92 -18.46
C ASN A 37 39.48 25.00 -17.78
N SER A 38 38.80 24.14 -18.54
CA SER A 38 38.03 23.02 -17.99
C SER A 38 38.52 21.71 -18.60
N THR A 39 39.05 20.82 -17.77
CA THR A 39 39.48 19.48 -18.18
C THR A 39 38.41 18.46 -17.79
N ILE A 40 37.90 17.73 -18.78
CA ILE A 40 36.98 16.62 -18.62
C ILE A 40 37.76 15.35 -18.95
N SER A 41 37.85 14.42 -18.01
CA SER A 41 38.48 13.12 -18.24
C SER A 41 37.42 12.08 -18.60
N SER A 42 37.74 11.19 -19.53
CA SER A 42 36.91 10.07 -19.92
C SER A 42 36.75 9.09 -18.77
N THR A 43 35.54 8.57 -18.59
CA THR A 43 35.24 7.44 -17.71
C THR A 43 34.75 6.26 -18.56
N THR A 44 34.93 5.03 -18.07
CA THR A 44 34.31 3.85 -18.70
C THR A 44 32.79 4.04 -18.78
N ASP A 45 32.23 3.98 -20.00
CA ASP A 45 30.79 4.06 -20.21
C ASP A 45 30.16 2.69 -19.96
N ILE A 46 29.45 2.56 -18.83
CA ILE A 46 28.75 1.33 -18.44
C ILE A 46 27.54 1.00 -19.32
N PHE A 47 27.14 1.88 -20.23
CA PHE A 47 26.03 1.65 -21.16
C PHE A 47 26.51 1.06 -22.50
N GLU A 48 27.80 1.16 -22.80
CA GLU A 48 28.37 0.54 -24.00
C GLU A 48 28.49 -0.98 -23.80
N ASN A 49 27.82 -1.77 -24.66
CA ASN A 49 27.73 -3.25 -24.58
C ASN A 49 27.18 -3.79 -23.24
N SER A 50 26.20 -3.09 -22.66
CA SER A 50 25.57 -3.43 -21.38
C SER A 50 24.10 -3.83 -21.53
N PHE A 51 23.49 -4.35 -20.47
CA PHE A 51 22.06 -4.67 -20.37
C PHE A 51 21.19 -3.44 -20.07
N ILE A 52 21.72 -2.24 -20.30
CA ILE A 52 20.96 -1.00 -20.28
C ILE A 52 21.16 -0.29 -21.61
N GLU A 53 20.09 -0.17 -22.39
CA GLU A 53 20.08 0.71 -23.55
C GLU A 53 19.81 2.14 -23.09
N LYS A 54 20.70 3.07 -23.46
CA LYS A 54 20.58 4.50 -23.15
C LYS A 54 20.39 5.31 -24.43
N SER A 55 19.39 6.18 -24.45
CA SER A 55 19.22 7.22 -25.47
C SER A 55 19.03 8.60 -24.84
N MET A 56 19.32 9.67 -25.57
CA MET A 56 19.10 11.05 -25.13
C MET A 56 18.48 11.89 -26.25
N THR A 57 17.75 12.95 -25.89
CA THR A 57 17.30 13.95 -26.86
C THR A 57 18.49 14.74 -27.43
N PRO A 58 18.36 15.39 -28.61
CA PRO A 58 19.45 16.18 -29.20
C PRO A 58 19.98 17.31 -28.30
N THR A 59 19.10 17.88 -27.44
CA THR A 59 19.45 18.91 -26.44
C THR A 59 20.08 18.32 -25.18
N GLY A 60 19.96 17.01 -24.96
CA GLY A 60 20.42 16.31 -23.75
C GLY A 60 19.51 16.49 -22.53
N GLU A 61 18.39 17.18 -22.68
CA GLU A 61 17.45 17.49 -21.60
C GLU A 61 16.62 16.29 -21.13
N GLN A 62 16.58 15.21 -21.94
CA GLN A 62 15.94 13.96 -21.57
C GLN A 62 16.85 12.78 -21.87
N MET A 63 16.94 11.86 -20.91
CA MET A 63 17.60 10.57 -21.01
C MET A 63 16.55 9.47 -20.87
N THR A 64 16.61 8.46 -21.72
CA THR A 64 15.75 7.28 -21.66
C THR A 64 16.63 6.05 -21.45
N LEU A 65 16.27 5.23 -20.46
CA LEU A 65 16.94 3.98 -20.13
C LEU A 65 15.96 2.82 -20.31
N LYS A 66 16.37 1.78 -21.03
CA LYS A 66 15.66 0.51 -21.10
C LYS A 66 16.54 -0.56 -20.47
N PHE A 67 15.96 -1.33 -19.56
CA PHE A 67 16.67 -2.39 -18.83
C PHE A 67 16.33 -3.74 -19.45
N ASP A 68 17.32 -4.42 -19.98
CA ASP A 68 17.11 -5.79 -20.46
C ASP A 68 17.01 -6.72 -19.25
N ALA A 69 15.89 -7.43 -19.15
CA ALA A 69 15.54 -8.28 -18.03
C ALA A 69 14.94 -9.59 -18.54
N PHE A 70 15.45 -10.72 -18.05
CA PHE A 70 15.08 -12.03 -18.57
C PHE A 70 14.62 -12.95 -17.45
N GLU A 71 13.32 -13.19 -17.35
CA GLU A 71 12.69 -13.97 -16.29
C GLU A 71 13.34 -15.36 -16.07
N GLY A 72 13.65 -16.10 -17.14
CA GLY A 72 14.23 -17.44 -17.01
C GLY A 72 15.68 -17.49 -16.51
N ALA A 73 16.39 -16.35 -16.48
CA ALA A 73 17.79 -16.28 -16.05
C ALA A 73 17.98 -15.40 -14.82
N ASP A 74 17.25 -14.30 -14.74
CA ASP A 74 17.32 -13.33 -13.67
C ASP A 74 16.18 -13.51 -12.65
N GLY A 75 15.28 -14.49 -12.83
CA GLY A 75 14.12 -14.77 -11.97
C GLY A 75 14.37 -15.79 -10.87
N ASN A 76 13.45 -15.80 -9.90
CA ASN A 76 13.39 -16.86 -8.90
C ASN A 76 13.00 -18.17 -9.59
N GLY A 77 13.71 -19.25 -9.28
CA GLY A 77 13.47 -20.56 -9.90
C GLY A 77 13.24 -21.64 -8.85
N SER A 78 12.74 -22.78 -9.30
CA SER A 78 12.70 -24.01 -8.50
C SER A 78 13.10 -25.21 -9.34
N SER A 79 13.55 -26.28 -8.67
CA SER A 79 13.67 -27.59 -9.30
C SER A 79 12.32 -28.06 -9.83
N VAL A 80 12.34 -28.88 -10.88
CA VAL A 80 11.13 -29.44 -11.54
C VAL A 80 10.30 -30.29 -10.59
N ASP A 81 10.92 -30.86 -9.56
CA ASP A 81 10.29 -31.66 -8.50
C ASP A 81 9.93 -30.82 -7.25
N GLY A 82 10.15 -29.50 -7.29
CA GLY A 82 9.89 -28.58 -6.18
C GLY A 82 10.83 -28.73 -4.98
N SER A 83 11.84 -29.60 -5.04
CA SER A 83 12.69 -29.92 -3.88
C SER A 83 13.74 -28.85 -3.55
N MET A 84 14.04 -27.97 -4.51
CA MET A 84 15.03 -26.90 -4.36
C MET A 84 14.48 -25.58 -4.89
N ALA A 85 14.66 -24.50 -4.14
CA ALA A 85 14.39 -23.14 -4.60
C ALA A 85 15.71 -22.42 -4.91
N LEU A 86 15.74 -21.68 -6.01
CA LEU A 86 16.83 -20.81 -6.43
C LEU A 86 16.36 -19.36 -6.34
N ALA A 87 16.98 -18.58 -5.45
CA ALA A 87 16.76 -17.14 -5.42
C ALA A 87 17.53 -16.47 -6.56
N ALA A 88 16.88 -15.53 -7.24
CA ALA A 88 17.50 -14.74 -8.29
C ALA A 88 18.72 -13.95 -7.80
N GLY A 89 19.76 -13.88 -8.63
CA GLY A 89 21.02 -13.19 -8.33
C GLY A 89 21.18 -11.81 -8.97
N GLY A 90 20.23 -11.38 -9.81
CA GLY A 90 20.34 -10.12 -10.55
C GLY A 90 20.10 -8.86 -9.70
N GLU A 91 20.79 -7.78 -10.02
CA GLU A 91 20.69 -6.48 -9.33
C GLU A 91 20.81 -5.33 -10.34
N TYR A 92 19.89 -4.38 -10.27
CA TYR A 92 19.90 -3.13 -11.04
C TYR A 92 20.10 -1.96 -10.08
N LYS A 93 21.18 -1.19 -10.28
CA LYS A 93 21.49 -0.01 -9.48
C LYS A 93 21.53 1.23 -10.38
N LEU A 94 20.85 2.29 -9.96
CA LEU A 94 20.85 3.58 -10.65
C LEU A 94 20.99 4.71 -9.62
N THR A 95 21.93 5.62 -9.87
CA THR A 95 22.10 6.84 -9.08
C THR A 95 21.93 8.07 -9.97
N ILE A 96 20.99 8.94 -9.57
CA ILE A 96 20.83 10.28 -10.10
C ILE A 96 21.57 11.25 -9.15
N PRO A 97 22.60 11.96 -9.63
CA PRO A 97 23.33 12.92 -8.81
C PRO A 97 22.40 14.07 -8.40
N ASN A 98 22.69 14.67 -7.24
CA ASN A 98 22.04 15.93 -6.90
C ASN A 98 22.66 17.06 -7.74
N THR A 99 21.83 18.01 -8.14
CA THR A 99 22.24 19.23 -8.86
C THR A 99 22.54 20.40 -7.92
N GLY A 100 22.26 20.25 -6.61
CA GLY A 100 22.63 21.19 -5.53
C GLY A 100 23.57 20.59 -4.47
N SER A 101 23.43 21.03 -3.22
CA SER A 101 24.27 20.60 -2.07
C SER A 101 23.65 19.51 -1.19
N GLY A 102 22.38 19.15 -1.41
CA GLY A 102 21.73 17.97 -0.82
C GLY A 102 22.25 16.62 -1.34
N THR A 103 21.65 15.52 -0.91
CA THR A 103 22.11 14.15 -1.25
C THR A 103 21.57 13.64 -2.59
N SER A 104 22.28 12.68 -3.19
CA SER A 104 21.86 12.02 -4.43
C SER A 104 20.64 11.11 -4.24
N PHE A 105 20.01 10.74 -5.36
CA PHE A 105 18.92 9.77 -5.41
C PHE A 105 19.47 8.46 -5.93
N SER A 106 19.35 7.39 -5.14
CA SER A 106 19.86 6.08 -5.52
C SER A 106 18.79 5.02 -5.37
N SER A 107 18.74 4.11 -6.33
CA SER A 107 17.85 2.96 -6.32
C SER A 107 18.65 1.69 -6.57
N THR A 108 18.34 0.65 -5.79
CA THR A 108 18.84 -0.70 -5.99
C THR A 108 17.66 -1.65 -6.02
N VAL A 109 17.41 -2.27 -7.16
CA VAL A 109 16.38 -3.30 -7.36
C VAL A 109 17.07 -4.65 -7.47
N LYS A 110 16.78 -5.53 -6.50
CA LYS A 110 17.22 -6.91 -6.55
C LYS A 110 16.11 -7.73 -7.18
N THR A 111 16.46 -8.50 -8.19
CA THR A 111 15.55 -9.35 -8.95
C THR A 111 14.82 -10.38 -8.08
N LYS A 112 15.45 -10.87 -7.01
CA LYS A 112 14.82 -11.77 -6.04
C LYS A 112 13.60 -11.19 -5.33
N ASP A 113 13.52 -9.86 -5.25
CA ASP A 113 12.42 -9.15 -4.60
C ASP A 113 11.28 -8.86 -5.59
N LEU A 114 11.41 -9.24 -6.87
CA LEU A 114 10.39 -9.08 -7.90
C LEU A 114 9.63 -10.39 -8.10
N GLU A 115 8.30 -10.30 -8.19
CA GLU A 115 7.43 -11.43 -8.49
C GLU A 115 7.53 -11.84 -9.98
N ASN A 116 7.51 -10.85 -10.88
CA ASN A 116 7.71 -11.03 -12.32
C ASN A 116 8.82 -10.09 -12.81
N ILE A 117 9.70 -10.62 -13.66
CA ILE A 117 10.88 -9.88 -14.15
C ILE A 117 10.73 -9.55 -15.62
N THR A 118 10.48 -8.27 -15.88
CA THR A 118 10.35 -7.68 -17.22
C THR A 118 11.04 -6.31 -17.20
N SER A 119 11.39 -5.79 -18.38
CA SER A 119 11.91 -4.42 -18.51
C SER A 119 11.00 -3.38 -17.85
N SER A 120 9.67 -3.53 -17.99
CA SER A 120 8.68 -2.67 -17.35
C SER A 120 8.66 -2.77 -15.82
N THR A 121 8.73 -3.98 -15.25
CA THR A 121 8.71 -4.14 -13.79
C THR A 121 10.00 -3.63 -13.16
N VAL A 122 11.14 -3.81 -13.82
CA VAL A 122 12.42 -3.24 -13.39
C VAL A 122 12.40 -1.72 -13.46
N ALA A 123 11.97 -1.13 -14.59
CA ALA A 123 11.86 0.32 -14.74
C ALA A 123 10.91 0.95 -13.69
N ALA A 124 9.74 0.34 -13.48
CA ALA A 124 8.76 0.75 -12.47
C ALA A 124 9.34 0.71 -11.05
N GLU A 125 9.98 -0.38 -10.66
CA GLU A 125 10.56 -0.51 -9.31
C GLU A 125 11.78 0.40 -9.10
N ILE A 126 12.60 0.63 -10.13
CA ILE A 126 13.68 1.63 -10.06
C ILE A 126 13.10 3.01 -9.82
N ALA A 127 12.10 3.41 -10.62
CA ALA A 127 11.47 4.72 -10.50
C ALA A 127 10.80 4.89 -9.13
N LYS A 128 10.05 3.89 -8.67
CA LYS A 128 9.39 3.86 -7.36
C LYS A 128 10.38 4.07 -6.21
N LYS A 129 11.52 3.38 -6.23
CA LYS A 129 12.58 3.54 -5.21
C LYS A 129 13.31 4.88 -5.29
N LEU A 130 13.58 5.41 -6.48
CA LEU A 130 14.16 6.77 -6.61
C LEU A 130 13.24 7.84 -6.00
N ARG A 131 11.93 7.60 -6.05
CA ARG A 131 10.89 8.53 -5.64
C ARG A 131 10.36 8.29 -4.22
N SER A 132 10.76 7.22 -3.54
CA SER A 132 10.16 6.83 -2.25
C SER A 132 10.35 7.87 -1.15
N ASP A 133 11.48 8.56 -1.19
CA ASP A 133 11.88 9.52 -0.16
C ASP A 133 11.72 10.95 -0.68
N THR A 134 10.67 11.23 -1.46
CA THR A 134 10.41 12.53 -2.09
C THR A 134 9.02 13.04 -1.77
N LEU A 135 8.70 14.27 -2.17
CA LEU A 135 7.40 14.87 -1.85
C LEU A 135 6.27 14.10 -2.53
N ILE A 136 5.22 13.87 -1.77
CA ILE A 136 3.98 13.23 -2.24
C ILE A 136 2.96 14.33 -2.58
N ALA A 137 2.31 14.19 -3.72
CA ALA A 137 1.22 15.08 -4.11
C ALA A 137 -0.15 14.41 -3.88
N SER A 138 -1.11 15.17 -3.38
CA SER A 138 -2.50 14.76 -3.28
C SER A 138 -3.46 15.89 -3.62
N VAL A 139 -4.71 15.55 -3.94
CA VAL A 139 -5.81 16.48 -4.18
C VAL A 139 -7.05 15.96 -3.48
N SER A 140 -7.72 16.82 -2.72
CA SER A 140 -9.01 16.54 -2.09
C SER A 140 -10.06 17.50 -2.61
N GLY A 141 -11.27 16.99 -2.90
CA GLY A 141 -12.44 17.85 -3.10
C GLY A 141 -12.72 18.68 -1.84
N LYS A 142 -13.09 19.96 -1.98
CA LYS A 142 -13.52 20.80 -0.83
C LYS A 142 -14.93 20.43 -0.39
N SER A 143 -15.81 20.09 -1.32
CA SER A 143 -17.21 19.76 -1.10
C SER A 143 -17.46 18.25 -1.17
N SER A 144 -18.36 17.74 -0.34
CA SER A 144 -18.92 16.40 -0.51
C SER A 144 -19.89 16.39 -1.69
N VAL A 145 -19.89 15.34 -2.49
CA VAL A 145 -20.97 15.14 -3.48
C VAL A 145 -22.22 14.61 -2.79
N ASN A 146 -23.40 15.04 -3.24
CA ASN A 146 -24.67 14.53 -2.69
C ASN A 146 -24.85 13.05 -3.06
N GLU A 147 -24.50 12.72 -4.30
CA GLU A 147 -24.50 11.38 -4.89
C GLU A 147 -23.17 11.18 -5.62
N LEU A 148 -22.66 9.95 -5.63
CA LEU A 148 -21.44 9.62 -6.37
C LEU A 148 -21.70 9.77 -7.89
N PRO A 149 -20.68 10.06 -8.71
CA PRO A 149 -20.87 10.16 -10.16
C PRO A 149 -21.31 8.81 -10.76
N GLU A 150 -21.98 8.87 -11.91
CA GLU A 150 -22.54 7.68 -12.57
C GLU A 150 -21.45 6.78 -13.15
N ALA A 151 -21.72 5.48 -13.29
CA ALA A 151 -20.79 4.56 -13.94
C ALA A 151 -20.43 5.04 -15.36
N GLY A 152 -19.14 5.05 -15.67
CA GLY A 152 -18.61 5.53 -16.93
C GLY A 152 -18.35 7.04 -16.99
N ASP A 153 -18.72 7.81 -15.96
CA ASP A 153 -18.28 9.21 -15.85
C ASP A 153 -16.75 9.30 -15.79
N LYS A 154 -16.19 10.28 -16.50
CA LYS A 154 -14.73 10.43 -16.65
C LYS A 154 -14.27 11.80 -16.22
N LEU A 155 -13.19 11.81 -15.46
CA LEU A 155 -12.45 13.00 -15.05
C LEU A 155 -10.98 12.81 -15.42
N VAL A 156 -10.37 13.82 -16.05
CA VAL A 156 -8.94 13.81 -16.34
C VAL A 156 -8.20 14.67 -15.33
N VAL A 157 -7.12 14.12 -14.78
CA VAL A 157 -6.14 14.85 -13.96
C VAL A 157 -4.75 14.70 -14.57
N LYS A 158 -3.88 15.66 -14.34
CA LYS A 158 -2.51 15.65 -14.85
C LYS A 158 -1.53 15.55 -13.69
N PHE A 159 -0.63 14.58 -13.75
CA PHE A 159 0.46 14.45 -12.79
C PHE A 159 1.74 14.07 -13.52
N ALA A 160 2.85 14.70 -13.14
CA ALA A 160 4.14 14.47 -13.75
C ALA A 160 4.18 14.56 -15.29
N GLU A 161 3.48 15.56 -15.84
CA GLU A 161 3.26 15.78 -17.28
C GLU A 161 2.50 14.66 -18.02
N GLN A 162 1.89 13.74 -17.29
CA GLN A 162 1.06 12.67 -17.86
C GLN A 162 -0.40 12.87 -17.45
N ASN A 163 -1.33 12.59 -18.36
CA ASN A 163 -2.76 12.62 -18.08
C ASN A 163 -3.23 11.26 -17.58
N TYR A 164 -3.99 11.27 -16.49
CA TYR A 164 -4.66 10.13 -15.89
C TYR A 164 -6.17 10.36 -16.02
N THR A 165 -6.88 9.36 -16.51
CA THR A 165 -8.34 9.37 -16.62
C THR A 165 -8.92 8.51 -15.50
N LEU A 166 -9.65 9.15 -14.61
CA LEU A 166 -10.45 8.53 -13.56
C LEU A 166 -11.82 8.21 -14.18
N THR A 167 -12.14 6.93 -14.27
CA THR A 167 -13.44 6.46 -14.75
C THR A 167 -14.20 5.88 -13.58
N MET A 168 -15.39 6.41 -13.28
CA MET A 168 -16.27 5.78 -12.29
C MET A 168 -16.65 4.39 -12.76
N LEU A 169 -16.47 3.41 -11.90
CA LEU A 169 -16.90 2.05 -12.15
C LEU A 169 -18.36 1.89 -11.71
N ASP A 170 -19.07 1.01 -12.41
CA ASP A 170 -20.35 0.52 -11.91
C ASP A 170 -20.06 -0.36 -10.71
N ASN A 171 -20.35 0.12 -9.49
CA ASN A 171 -20.10 -0.59 -8.24
C ASN A 171 -21.05 -1.79 -8.03
N GLY A 172 -21.20 -2.62 -9.06
CA GLY A 172 -21.66 -3.99 -8.97
C GLY A 172 -20.55 -4.85 -8.37
N ARG A 173 -20.58 -4.95 -7.05
CA ARG A 173 -19.65 -5.72 -6.22
C ARG A 173 -19.53 -7.18 -6.69
N ASP A 174 -18.32 -7.62 -7.04
CA ASP A 174 -17.83 -8.96 -7.42
C ASP A 174 -18.79 -9.89 -8.20
N ALA A 175 -18.41 -10.16 -9.45
CA ALA A 175 -18.92 -11.18 -10.38
C ALA A 175 -19.87 -12.28 -9.81
N VAL A 176 -21.18 -12.07 -9.96
CA VAL A 176 -22.17 -13.15 -10.22
C VAL A 176 -23.12 -12.65 -11.33
N PRO A 177 -23.46 -13.45 -12.35
CA PRO A 177 -24.33 -12.99 -13.46
C PRO A 177 -25.68 -12.47 -12.97
N ALA A 178 -26.33 -11.63 -13.78
CA ALA A 178 -27.64 -10.95 -13.62
C ALA A 178 -28.87 -11.81 -13.23
N THR A 179 -28.65 -13.06 -12.86
CA THR A 179 -29.60 -14.03 -12.32
C THR A 179 -29.02 -14.69 -11.08
N ALA A 180 -29.60 -14.42 -9.91
CA ALA A 180 -29.36 -15.22 -8.72
C ALA A 180 -30.24 -16.47 -8.78
N THR A 181 -29.64 -17.65 -8.93
CA THR A 181 -30.38 -18.92 -8.75
C THR A 181 -30.39 -19.24 -7.26
N LEU A 182 -31.56 -19.21 -6.61
CA LEU A 182 -31.69 -19.66 -5.22
C LEU A 182 -31.99 -21.16 -5.23
N SER A 183 -30.99 -21.96 -4.87
CA SER A 183 -31.15 -23.41 -4.74
C SER A 183 -31.78 -23.71 -3.38
N VAL A 184 -33.07 -24.01 -3.36
CA VAL A 184 -33.74 -24.47 -2.14
C VAL A 184 -33.66 -25.99 -2.05
N SER A 185 -33.33 -26.50 -0.87
CA SER A 185 -33.08 -27.93 -0.62
C SER A 185 -34.29 -28.83 -0.88
N SER A 186 -35.52 -28.30 -0.81
CA SER A 186 -36.72 -28.88 -1.41
C SER A 186 -37.86 -27.85 -1.43
N ALA A 187 -38.83 -28.00 -2.33
CA ALA A 187 -40.04 -27.17 -2.33
C ALA A 187 -40.94 -27.44 -1.09
N ASP A 188 -40.80 -28.61 -0.46
CA ASP A 188 -41.65 -29.06 0.65
C ASP A 188 -41.27 -28.40 2.00
N THR A 189 -40.02 -27.95 2.17
CA THR A 189 -39.57 -27.26 3.39
C THR A 189 -39.95 -25.78 3.43
N VAL A 190 -40.18 -25.15 2.28
CA VAL A 190 -40.64 -23.75 2.18
C VAL A 190 -42.16 -23.64 2.33
N ALA A 191 -42.91 -24.70 1.98
CA ALA A 191 -44.38 -24.72 1.85
C ALA A 191 -45.18 -24.88 3.15
N SER A 192 -44.57 -24.69 4.33
CA SER A 192 -45.32 -24.67 5.59
C SER A 192 -45.94 -23.30 5.82
N ALA A 193 -47.27 -23.25 5.98
CA ALA A 193 -47.99 -22.02 6.31
C ALA A 193 -47.42 -21.39 7.59
N GLY A 194 -47.20 -20.07 7.56
CA GLY A 194 -46.58 -19.32 8.66
C GLY A 194 -45.06 -19.12 8.53
N ASN A 195 -44.40 -19.80 7.58
CA ASN A 195 -43.01 -19.50 7.26
C ASN A 195 -42.86 -18.11 6.62
N ARG A 196 -41.80 -17.38 6.98
CA ARG A 196 -41.45 -16.07 6.43
C ARG A 196 -40.22 -16.14 5.53
N ILE A 197 -40.36 -15.53 4.36
CA ILE A 197 -39.30 -15.22 3.41
C ILE A 197 -39.12 -13.70 3.49
N HIS A 198 -38.14 -13.26 4.28
CA HIS A 198 -37.75 -11.88 4.45
C HIS A 198 -36.39 -11.64 3.78
N LEU A 199 -36.43 -10.98 2.63
CA LEU A 199 -35.26 -10.64 1.83
C LEU A 199 -35.11 -9.12 1.77
N ILE A 200 -33.90 -8.64 2.03
CA ILE A 200 -33.53 -7.25 1.73
C ILE A 200 -32.74 -7.28 0.42
N LEU A 201 -33.30 -6.73 -0.65
CA LEU A 201 -32.67 -6.71 -1.97
C LEU A 201 -31.89 -5.41 -2.14
N SER A 202 -30.60 -5.51 -2.41
CA SER A 202 -29.73 -4.36 -2.67
C SER A 202 -29.05 -4.52 -4.02
N ALA A 203 -29.02 -3.45 -4.81
CA ALA A 203 -28.34 -3.41 -6.09
C ALA A 203 -27.55 -2.10 -6.18
N GLY A 204 -26.23 -2.16 -5.97
CA GLY A 204 -25.35 -1.00 -6.05
C GLY A 204 -25.79 0.16 -5.15
N MET A 205 -26.17 1.29 -5.78
CA MET A 205 -26.61 2.53 -5.12
C MET A 205 -28.13 2.70 -5.04
N GLU A 206 -28.93 1.69 -5.43
CA GLU A 206 -30.39 1.77 -5.30
C GLU A 206 -30.86 1.67 -3.84
N PRO A 207 -31.97 2.33 -3.46
CA PRO A 207 -32.61 2.10 -2.16
C PRO A 207 -32.90 0.62 -1.95
N GLU A 208 -32.57 0.13 -0.76
CA GLU A 208 -32.83 -1.26 -0.40
C GLU A 208 -34.33 -1.56 -0.45
N ILE A 209 -34.69 -2.70 -1.02
CA ILE A 209 -36.07 -3.18 -1.08
C ILE A 209 -36.24 -4.22 0.00
N ASP A 210 -37.02 -3.88 1.02
CA ASP A 210 -37.44 -4.79 2.07
C ASP A 210 -38.65 -5.60 1.59
N LEU A 211 -38.44 -6.90 1.39
CA LEU A 211 -39.45 -7.85 0.99
C LEU A 211 -39.68 -8.86 2.11
N ASP A 212 -40.65 -8.60 2.98
CA ASP A 212 -41.07 -9.51 4.06
C ASP A 212 -42.39 -10.21 3.69
N TYR A 213 -42.29 -11.48 3.27
CA TYR A 213 -43.41 -12.28 2.80
C TYR A 213 -43.72 -13.47 3.73
N THR A 214 -44.99 -13.62 4.13
CA THR A 214 -45.47 -14.76 4.92
C THR A 214 -46.28 -15.73 4.05
N VAL A 215 -45.89 -17.01 4.04
CA VAL A 215 -46.58 -18.09 3.31
C VAL A 215 -47.97 -18.34 3.92
N GLN A 216 -49.01 -18.26 3.09
CA GLN A 216 -50.42 -18.32 3.51
C GLN A 216 -50.95 -19.77 3.59
N ALA A 217 -51.97 -20.00 4.43
CA ALA A 217 -52.68 -21.28 4.52
C ALA A 217 -53.43 -21.57 3.21
N GLY A 218 -52.82 -22.35 2.32
CA GLY A 218 -53.31 -22.63 0.96
C GLY A 218 -52.21 -22.64 -0.10
N GLN A 219 -51.04 -22.10 0.20
CA GLN A 219 -49.87 -22.16 -0.68
C GLN A 219 -49.07 -23.42 -0.42
N THR A 220 -49.48 -24.54 -1.01
CA THR A 220 -48.91 -25.86 -0.75
C THR A 220 -47.83 -26.29 -1.74
N ASN A 221 -47.48 -25.44 -2.72
CA ASN A 221 -46.47 -25.75 -3.73
C ASN A 221 -45.70 -24.49 -4.19
N ILE A 222 -44.51 -24.68 -4.79
CA ILE A 222 -43.61 -23.59 -5.18
C ILE A 222 -44.24 -22.60 -6.18
N SER A 223 -45.12 -23.06 -7.06
CA SER A 223 -45.82 -22.20 -8.02
C SER A 223 -46.76 -21.22 -7.32
N SER A 224 -47.52 -21.70 -6.33
CA SER A 224 -48.40 -20.85 -5.52
C SER A 224 -47.64 -19.86 -4.63
N ILE A 225 -46.43 -20.21 -4.19
CA ILE A 225 -45.53 -19.34 -3.40
C ILE A 225 -44.92 -18.25 -4.30
N VAL A 226 -44.43 -18.61 -5.50
CA VAL A 226 -43.92 -17.64 -6.48
C VAL A 226 -44.99 -16.62 -6.86
N SER A 227 -46.24 -17.05 -7.04
CA SER A 227 -47.35 -16.12 -7.29
C SER A 227 -47.55 -15.13 -6.13
N GLY A 228 -47.41 -15.60 -4.88
CA GLY A 228 -47.48 -14.75 -3.70
C GLY A 228 -46.31 -13.78 -3.58
N LEU A 229 -45.09 -14.24 -3.81
CA LEU A 229 -43.87 -13.43 -3.79
C LEU A 229 -43.89 -12.33 -4.87
N ASN A 230 -44.36 -12.63 -6.08
CA ASN A 230 -44.54 -11.61 -7.12
C ASN A 230 -45.62 -10.58 -6.78
N THR A 231 -46.66 -10.98 -6.03
CA THR A 231 -47.66 -10.05 -5.49
C THR A 231 -47.04 -9.14 -4.42
N ALA A 232 -46.15 -9.69 -3.59
CA ALA A 232 -45.41 -8.92 -2.59
C ALA A 232 -44.43 -7.93 -3.23
N LEU A 233 -43.73 -8.32 -4.30
CA LEU A 233 -42.89 -7.41 -5.09
C LEU A 233 -43.70 -6.25 -5.68
N ASN A 234 -44.90 -6.51 -6.20
CA ASN A 234 -45.78 -5.45 -6.69
C ASN A 234 -46.17 -4.49 -5.56
N THR A 235 -46.53 -5.04 -4.39
CA THR A 235 -46.85 -4.24 -3.20
C THR A 235 -45.67 -3.38 -2.72
N ALA A 236 -44.44 -3.89 -2.85
CA ALA A 236 -43.20 -3.17 -2.55
C ALA A 236 -42.76 -2.20 -3.66
N GLY A 237 -43.54 -2.04 -4.75
CA GLY A 237 -43.20 -1.18 -5.89
C GLY A 237 -42.01 -1.68 -6.72
N ALA A 238 -41.70 -2.97 -6.64
CA ALA A 238 -40.49 -3.58 -7.18
C ALA A 238 -40.74 -4.50 -8.40
N SER A 239 -42.00 -4.70 -8.82
CA SER A 239 -42.38 -5.66 -9.88
C SER A 239 -41.84 -5.32 -11.26
N ASP A 240 -41.54 -4.05 -11.53
CA ASP A 240 -40.97 -3.63 -12.81
C ASP A 240 -39.50 -4.04 -12.93
N LYS A 241 -38.81 -4.16 -11.78
CA LYS A 241 -37.37 -4.48 -11.70
C LYS A 241 -37.09 -5.94 -11.37
N TYR A 242 -37.87 -6.57 -10.51
CA TYR A 242 -37.63 -7.93 -10.02
C TYR A 242 -38.78 -8.86 -10.37
N THR A 243 -38.44 -10.11 -10.65
CA THR A 243 -39.40 -11.18 -10.89
C THR A 243 -38.95 -12.46 -10.21
N PHE A 244 -39.84 -13.09 -9.44
CA PHE A 244 -39.67 -14.47 -9.00
C PHE A 244 -40.19 -15.43 -10.06
N SER A 245 -39.43 -16.49 -10.31
CA SER A 245 -39.82 -17.64 -11.12
C SER A 245 -39.35 -18.92 -10.44
N PHE A 246 -39.58 -20.08 -11.04
CA PHE A 246 -39.10 -21.36 -10.52
C PHE A 246 -38.72 -22.30 -11.65
N ARG A 247 -37.79 -23.22 -11.36
CA ARG A 247 -37.43 -24.33 -12.25
C ARG A 247 -37.19 -25.59 -11.42
N GLY A 248 -38.01 -26.61 -11.62
CA GLY A 248 -38.01 -27.79 -10.75
C GLY A 248 -38.37 -27.41 -9.32
N THR A 249 -37.52 -27.76 -8.36
CA THR A 249 -37.67 -27.36 -6.95
C THR A 249 -37.01 -26.03 -6.62
N ASN A 250 -36.29 -25.38 -7.54
CA ASN A 250 -35.54 -24.16 -7.26
C ASN A 250 -36.39 -22.90 -7.46
N LEU A 251 -36.25 -21.97 -6.51
CA LEU A 251 -36.79 -20.61 -6.60
C LEU A 251 -35.76 -19.73 -7.32
N ILE A 252 -36.19 -18.93 -8.29
CA ILE A 252 -35.29 -18.07 -9.06
C ILE A 252 -35.75 -16.64 -8.87
N LEU A 253 -34.84 -15.76 -8.47
CA LEU A 253 -35.06 -14.32 -8.43
C LEU A 253 -34.19 -13.68 -9.50
N SER A 254 -34.84 -13.00 -10.45
CA SER A 254 -34.17 -12.32 -11.55
C SER A 254 -34.53 -10.85 -11.56
N ARG A 255 -33.58 -10.02 -12.01
CA ARG A 255 -33.88 -8.64 -12.39
C ARG A 255 -34.23 -8.58 -13.88
N ASN A 256 -35.26 -7.81 -14.21
CA ASN A 256 -35.79 -7.67 -15.57
C ASN A 256 -34.88 -6.80 -16.46
N ASP A 257 -34.06 -5.94 -15.87
CA ASP A 257 -33.14 -5.01 -16.55
C ASP A 257 -31.71 -5.56 -16.72
N GLY A 258 -31.42 -6.75 -16.19
CA GLY A 258 -30.10 -7.36 -16.28
C GLY A 258 -29.04 -6.76 -15.34
N VAL A 259 -29.42 -5.90 -14.40
CA VAL A 259 -28.51 -5.33 -13.39
C VAL A 259 -28.22 -6.37 -12.30
N ASN A 260 -26.98 -6.39 -11.78
CA ASN A 260 -26.58 -7.30 -10.70
C ASN A 260 -27.18 -6.83 -9.36
N PHE A 261 -27.55 -7.79 -8.50
CA PHE A 261 -28.09 -7.48 -7.17
C PHE A 261 -27.70 -8.54 -6.14
N GLN A 262 -27.60 -8.13 -4.88
CA GLN A 262 -27.35 -8.99 -3.74
C GLN A 262 -28.57 -9.02 -2.80
N PRO A 263 -29.22 -10.19 -2.64
CA PRO A 263 -30.19 -10.41 -1.58
C PRO A 263 -29.50 -10.65 -0.22
N TYR A 264 -30.08 -10.10 0.85
CA TYR A 264 -29.72 -10.30 2.25
C TYR A 264 -30.89 -10.86 3.05
N LYS A 265 -30.61 -11.46 4.21
CA LYS A 265 -31.60 -12.05 5.11
C LYS A 265 -32.15 -10.97 6.01
N GLY A 266 -33.45 -10.70 5.89
CA GLY A 266 -34.10 -9.81 6.82
C GLY A 266 -34.29 -10.44 8.20
N ALA A 267 -34.47 -9.59 9.22
CA ALA A 267 -34.53 -9.99 10.62
C ALA A 267 -35.65 -11.02 10.94
N ASN A 268 -36.69 -11.08 10.10
CA ASN A 268 -37.85 -11.97 10.29
C ASN A 268 -37.79 -13.25 9.43
N GLN A 269 -36.68 -13.55 8.75
CA GLN A 269 -36.57 -14.75 7.91
C GLN A 269 -36.70 -16.03 8.77
N THR A 270 -37.63 -16.91 8.43
CA THR A 270 -37.78 -18.22 9.10
C THR A 270 -37.56 -19.43 8.19
N THR A 271 -37.28 -19.22 6.90
CA THR A 271 -36.99 -20.31 5.95
C THR A 271 -35.49 -20.50 5.74
N ASN A 272 -35.05 -21.75 5.62
CA ASN A 272 -33.66 -22.15 5.31
C ASN A 272 -33.43 -22.14 3.80
N ILE A 273 -33.31 -20.94 3.22
CA ILE A 273 -33.00 -20.75 1.79
C ILE A 273 -31.47 -20.65 1.65
N LEU A 274 -30.87 -21.43 0.75
CA LEU A 274 -29.42 -21.39 0.46
C LEU A 274 -29.17 -20.71 -0.90
N PHE A 275 -28.06 -19.98 -1.02
CA PHE A 275 -27.59 -19.43 -2.29
C PHE A 275 -26.73 -20.43 -3.07
N PHE A 276 -26.41 -20.07 -4.31
CA PHE A 276 -25.45 -20.76 -5.16
C PHE A 276 -24.22 -21.24 -4.34
N ASP A 277 -23.88 -22.51 -4.48
CA ASP A 277 -22.83 -23.22 -3.71
C ASP A 277 -23.14 -23.59 -2.24
N GLY A 278 -24.41 -23.53 -1.81
CA GLY A 278 -24.83 -24.06 -0.51
C GLY A 278 -24.55 -23.12 0.69
N VAL A 279 -24.29 -21.84 0.41
CA VAL A 279 -24.00 -20.81 1.42
C VAL A 279 -25.29 -20.17 1.95
N ASP A 280 -25.39 -19.94 3.27
CA ASP A 280 -26.55 -19.29 3.91
C ASP A 280 -26.61 -17.76 3.61
N ILE A 281 -27.82 -17.20 3.63
CA ILE A 281 -28.08 -15.78 3.37
C ILE A 281 -27.57 -14.94 4.55
N ARG A 282 -26.71 -13.94 4.27
CA ARG A 282 -26.13 -13.02 5.27
C ARG A 282 -27.20 -12.32 6.11
N THR A 283 -27.05 -12.26 7.44
CA THR A 283 -28.01 -11.66 8.39
C THR A 283 -28.02 -10.12 8.37
N GLY A 284 -29.21 -9.52 8.20
CA GLY A 284 -29.43 -8.09 7.98
C GLY A 284 -29.31 -7.16 9.20
N ALA A 285 -28.59 -7.53 10.26
CA ALA A 285 -28.36 -6.63 11.41
C ALA A 285 -26.88 -6.30 11.65
N GLY A 286 -25.97 -6.79 10.80
CA GLY A 286 -24.57 -6.41 10.82
C GLY A 286 -24.03 -6.35 9.40
N ARG A 287 -23.47 -5.20 9.00
CA ARG A 287 -22.39 -5.17 8.00
C ARG A 287 -21.08 -5.62 8.64
N GLU A 288 -21.13 -6.60 9.54
CA GLU A 288 -20.01 -6.97 10.38
C GLU A 288 -19.75 -8.47 10.25
N THR A 289 -18.58 -8.73 9.67
CA THR A 289 -17.72 -9.91 9.77
C THR A 289 -18.27 -11.24 9.27
N ILE A 290 -17.68 -11.66 8.14
CA ILE A 290 -17.43 -13.07 7.85
C ILE A 290 -16.76 -13.68 9.08
N ASN A 291 -17.36 -14.73 9.65
CA ASN A 291 -16.62 -15.63 10.52
C ASN A 291 -17.04 -17.08 10.24
N GLY A 292 -16.13 -18.03 10.01
CA GLY A 292 -14.68 -17.98 10.25
C GLY A 292 -13.87 -18.97 9.41
N ALA A 293 -12.54 -18.88 9.36
CA ALA A 293 -11.65 -17.89 9.97
C ALA A 293 -10.34 -17.82 9.18
N THR A 294 -9.91 -16.60 8.88
CA THR A 294 -8.58 -16.13 9.29
C THR A 294 -8.76 -14.73 9.82
N THR A 295 -8.42 -14.52 11.08
CA THR A 295 -8.37 -13.21 11.73
C THR A 295 -7.30 -12.38 11.01
N ASN A 296 -7.65 -11.15 10.63
CA ASN A 296 -6.88 -10.23 9.77
C ASN A 296 -6.90 -10.48 8.27
N LYS A 297 -8.09 -10.65 7.70
CA LYS A 297 -8.34 -10.08 6.37
C LYS A 297 -9.76 -9.48 6.26
N THR A 298 -10.01 -8.40 7.00
CA THR A 298 -10.49 -7.20 6.27
C THR A 298 -9.57 -7.12 5.07
N LEU A 299 -10.09 -7.23 3.84
CA LEU A 299 -9.28 -7.19 2.61
C LEU A 299 -8.46 -5.90 2.68
N ILE A 300 -7.32 -5.99 3.33
CA ILE A 300 -6.40 -4.95 3.69
C ILE A 300 -5.17 -5.53 3.06
N THR A 301 -4.80 -4.98 1.91
CA THR A 301 -3.45 -5.19 1.41
C THR A 301 -2.49 -4.75 2.52
N THR A 302 -1.30 -5.34 2.58
CA THR A 302 -0.31 -5.25 3.68
C THR A 302 0.06 -3.80 4.10
N ASP A 303 -0.41 -2.80 3.36
CA ASP A 303 -0.34 -1.36 3.51
C ASP A 303 -1.55 -0.70 4.20
N GLY A 304 -2.53 -1.45 4.75
CA GLY A 304 -3.59 -0.88 5.60
C GLY A 304 -4.83 -0.37 4.87
N LYS A 305 -5.00 -0.64 3.57
CA LYS A 305 -6.15 -0.18 2.77
C LYS A 305 -7.21 -1.25 2.57
N LEU A 306 -8.47 -0.94 2.93
CA LEU A 306 -9.65 -1.68 2.48
C LEU A 306 -9.64 -1.82 0.95
N SER A 307 -9.46 -3.04 0.44
CA SER A 307 -9.93 -3.52 -0.87
C SER A 307 -11.46 -3.60 -0.81
N VAL A 308 -12.08 -2.44 -0.61
CA VAL A 308 -13.37 -2.18 -1.23
C VAL A 308 -13.09 -2.18 -2.72
N GLU A 309 -13.98 -2.79 -3.48
CA GLU A 309 -13.95 -2.76 -4.93
C GLU A 309 -13.68 -1.34 -5.39
N ARG A 310 -12.66 -1.20 -6.24
CA ARG A 310 -12.23 0.11 -6.69
C ARG A 310 -13.44 0.79 -7.32
N GLU A 311 -13.91 1.87 -6.70
CA GLU A 311 -15.00 2.67 -7.24
C GLU A 311 -14.57 3.48 -8.48
N ILE A 312 -13.25 3.61 -8.67
CA ILE A 312 -12.63 4.37 -9.74
C ILE A 312 -11.56 3.51 -10.41
N GLU A 313 -11.68 3.34 -11.72
CA GLU A 313 -10.61 2.85 -12.57
C GLU A 313 -9.73 4.02 -13.01
N ILE A 314 -8.42 3.85 -12.91
CA ILE A 314 -7.44 4.85 -13.36
C ILE A 314 -6.72 4.28 -14.57
N SER A 315 -6.78 5.02 -15.68
CA SER A 315 -6.11 4.70 -16.93
C SER A 315 -5.30 5.87 -17.45
N GLY A 316 -4.37 5.62 -18.38
CA GLY A 316 -3.41 6.62 -18.83
C GLY A 316 -2.27 6.88 -17.84
N GLY A 317 -1.22 7.55 -18.33
CA GLY A 317 0.00 7.78 -17.57
C GLY A 317 0.73 6.50 -17.13
N GLU A 318 1.52 6.61 -16.08
CA GLU A 318 2.29 5.51 -15.51
C GLU A 318 1.39 4.63 -14.61
N LYS A 319 1.39 3.32 -14.83
CA LYS A 319 0.56 2.38 -14.04
C LYS A 319 0.91 2.45 -12.55
N ASP A 320 -0.10 2.38 -11.69
CA ASP A 320 -0.01 2.43 -10.22
C ASP A 320 0.64 3.70 -9.64
N ARG A 321 0.81 4.73 -10.48
CA ARG A 321 1.39 6.02 -10.09
C ARG A 321 0.43 6.92 -9.32
N LEU A 322 -0.86 6.74 -9.52
CA LEU A 322 -1.94 7.52 -8.94
C LEU A 322 -3.00 6.57 -8.38
N ASN A 323 -3.59 6.94 -7.25
CA ASN A 323 -4.72 6.26 -6.63
C ASN A 323 -5.81 7.27 -6.30
N ALA A 324 -7.07 6.90 -6.47
CA ALA A 324 -8.21 7.77 -6.22
C ALA A 324 -9.37 6.98 -5.59
N TYR A 325 -10.12 7.61 -4.69
CA TYR A 325 -11.29 7.02 -4.03
C TYR A 325 -12.17 8.11 -3.40
N PHE A 326 -13.44 7.84 -3.13
CA PHE A 326 -14.27 8.72 -2.30
C PHE A 326 -14.14 8.35 -0.82
N ASP A 327 -13.94 9.34 0.04
CA ASP A 327 -13.92 9.12 1.50
C ASP A 327 -15.33 8.93 2.08
N GLU A 328 -15.42 8.66 3.39
CA GLU A 328 -16.69 8.45 4.11
C GLU A 328 -17.66 9.65 4.00
N ASN A 329 -17.12 10.85 3.75
CA ASN A 329 -17.89 12.07 3.55
C ASN A 329 -18.21 12.34 2.07
N LYS A 330 -18.01 11.35 1.19
CA LYS A 330 -18.19 11.46 -0.26
C LYS A 330 -17.34 12.58 -0.88
N LYS A 331 -16.11 12.79 -0.40
CA LYS A 331 -15.14 13.67 -1.08
C LYS A 331 -14.15 12.82 -1.86
N LEU A 332 -13.90 13.20 -3.11
CA LEU A 332 -12.88 12.56 -3.91
C LEU A 332 -11.50 12.88 -3.33
N GLN A 333 -10.73 11.84 -3.04
CA GLN A 333 -9.35 11.88 -2.62
C GLN A 333 -8.47 11.28 -3.72
N ILE A 334 -7.45 12.03 -4.14
CA ILE A 334 -6.49 11.61 -5.16
C ILE A 334 -5.09 11.70 -4.57
N PHE A 335 -4.30 10.63 -4.69
CA PHE A 335 -2.93 10.56 -4.21
C PHE A 335 -2.02 10.09 -5.34
N ALA A 336 -0.90 10.78 -5.53
CA ALA A 336 0.15 10.36 -6.44
C ALA A 336 1.35 9.81 -5.66
N GLY A 337 2.16 8.97 -6.30
CA GLY A 337 3.46 8.57 -5.76
C GLY A 337 4.42 9.76 -5.66
N GLY A 338 5.53 9.57 -4.92
CA GLY A 338 6.52 10.64 -4.71
C GLY A 338 7.07 11.24 -6.02
N SER A 339 7.41 12.53 -6.00
CA SER A 339 7.97 13.28 -7.13
C SER A 339 9.33 13.90 -6.78
N LEU A 340 10.38 13.55 -7.55
CA LEU A 340 11.71 14.15 -7.40
C LEU A 340 11.66 15.67 -7.61
N SER A 341 10.87 16.15 -8.56
CA SER A 341 10.79 17.59 -8.86
C SER A 341 9.56 18.25 -8.23
N ALA A 342 9.05 17.69 -7.11
CA ALA A 342 7.90 18.20 -6.35
C ALA A 342 6.66 18.56 -7.18
N GLN A 343 6.38 17.77 -8.23
CA GLN A 343 5.25 18.04 -9.12
C GLN A 343 3.92 17.84 -8.42
N GLN A 344 2.96 18.64 -8.82
CA GLN A 344 1.60 18.61 -8.29
C GLN A 344 0.67 17.80 -9.20
N ILE A 345 -0.47 17.41 -8.65
CA ILE A 345 -1.61 16.97 -9.45
C ILE A 345 -2.38 18.23 -9.85
N LEU A 346 -2.57 18.41 -11.15
CA LEU A 346 -3.32 19.50 -11.74
C LEU A 346 -4.63 18.97 -12.33
N ILE A 347 -5.64 19.82 -12.38
CA ILE A 347 -6.93 19.54 -13.04
C ILE A 347 -6.94 20.36 -14.32
N PRO A 348 -6.74 19.74 -15.50
CA PRO A 348 -6.72 20.45 -16.77
C PRO A 348 -8.03 21.18 -17.03
N ASP A 349 -7.92 22.36 -17.64
CA ASP A 349 -9.05 23.16 -18.08
C ASP A 349 -9.71 22.61 -19.35
N ASP A 350 -10.84 23.19 -19.75
CA ASP A 350 -11.58 22.78 -20.94
C ASP A 350 -10.84 23.06 -22.26
N ASN A 351 -9.81 23.94 -22.24
CA ASN A 351 -8.95 24.17 -23.41
C ASN A 351 -8.00 22.99 -23.65
N SER A 352 -7.58 22.33 -22.56
CA SER A 352 -6.68 21.18 -22.59
C SER A 352 -7.43 19.86 -22.74
N VAL A 353 -8.57 19.71 -22.05
CA VAL A 353 -9.42 18.52 -22.08
C VAL A 353 -10.89 18.95 -22.13
N SER A 354 -11.51 18.81 -23.29
CA SER A 354 -12.90 19.22 -23.51
C SER A 354 -13.87 18.63 -22.47
N GLY A 355 -14.63 19.48 -21.77
CA GLY A 355 -15.68 19.09 -20.83
C GLY A 355 -15.19 18.68 -19.44
N ASN A 356 -13.88 18.80 -19.15
CA ASN A 356 -13.29 18.37 -17.89
C ASN A 356 -13.78 19.20 -16.69
N THR A 357 -14.11 20.47 -16.88
CA THR A 357 -14.68 21.34 -15.84
C THR A 357 -16.04 20.84 -15.37
N SER A 358 -16.88 20.39 -16.32
CA SER A 358 -18.18 19.78 -15.99
C SER A 358 -18.03 18.44 -15.28
N ALA A 359 -17.01 17.65 -15.64
CA ALA A 359 -16.67 16.42 -14.94
C ALA A 359 -16.16 16.69 -13.51
N ALA A 360 -15.30 17.69 -13.33
CA ALA A 360 -14.79 18.10 -12.03
C ALA A 360 -15.90 18.45 -11.04
N ILE A 361 -16.97 19.12 -11.51
CA ILE A 361 -18.17 19.38 -10.71
C ILE A 361 -18.85 18.07 -10.28
N ARG A 362 -19.06 17.12 -11.20
CA ARG A 362 -19.71 15.84 -10.89
C ARG A 362 -18.91 15.01 -9.89
N PHE A 363 -17.58 15.03 -10.01
CA PHE A 363 -16.66 14.37 -9.07
C PHE A 363 -16.42 15.16 -7.77
N GLY A 364 -17.05 16.34 -7.59
CA GLY A 364 -16.96 17.14 -6.37
C GLY A 364 -15.61 17.84 -6.14
N ILE A 365 -14.85 18.05 -7.22
CA ILE A 365 -13.51 18.66 -7.16
C ILE A 365 -13.43 20.02 -7.88
N ASP A 366 -14.53 20.62 -8.31
CA ASP A 366 -14.61 21.98 -8.89
C ASP A 366 -13.93 23.07 -8.06
N ARG A 367 -13.86 22.84 -6.75
CA ARG A 367 -13.04 23.60 -5.80
C ARG A 367 -12.20 22.61 -5.00
N ALA A 368 -11.08 22.15 -5.54
CA ALA A 368 -10.23 21.19 -4.88
C ALA A 368 -9.02 21.85 -4.23
N ILE A 369 -8.49 21.20 -3.19
CA ILE A 369 -7.26 21.61 -2.51
C ILE A 369 -6.19 20.59 -2.88
N GLY A 370 -5.16 21.05 -3.59
CA GLY A 370 -3.94 20.29 -3.82
C GLY A 370 -3.04 20.36 -2.59
N THR A 371 -2.19 19.36 -2.40
CA THR A 371 -1.28 19.29 -1.26
C THR A 371 0.04 18.64 -1.69
N LEU A 372 1.15 19.26 -1.30
CA LEU A 372 2.49 18.68 -1.34
C LEU A 372 2.94 18.34 0.08
N THR A 373 3.24 17.07 0.32
CA THR A 373 3.63 16.56 1.64
C THR A 373 5.08 16.09 1.59
N GLY A 374 5.91 16.65 2.48
CA GLY A 374 7.29 16.22 2.68
C GLY A 374 7.40 14.92 3.47
N ASN A 375 8.61 14.40 3.53
CA ASN A 375 8.93 13.24 4.37
C ASN A 375 8.76 13.58 5.85
N GLU A 376 8.47 12.53 6.61
CA GLU A 376 8.40 12.62 8.06
C GLU A 376 9.80 12.80 8.65
N ILE A 377 9.96 13.82 9.50
CA ILE A 377 11.23 14.22 10.12
C ILE A 377 11.05 14.43 11.62
N ALA A 378 12.16 14.37 12.36
CA ALA A 378 12.17 14.86 13.73
C ALA A 378 11.85 16.36 13.75
N VAL A 379 11.19 16.83 14.81
CA VAL A 379 10.99 18.27 15.03
C VAL A 379 12.38 18.94 15.04
N PRO A 380 12.61 19.97 14.21
CA PRO A 380 13.88 20.71 14.24
C PRO A 380 14.18 21.24 15.63
N ALA A 381 15.44 21.20 16.06
CA ALA A 381 15.84 21.70 17.39
C ALA A 381 15.83 23.24 17.47
N THR A 382 16.00 23.91 16.32
CA THR A 382 16.00 25.36 16.18
C THR A 382 15.19 25.77 14.96
N THR A 383 14.86 27.06 14.87
CA THR A 383 14.29 27.65 13.65
C THR A 383 15.11 27.24 12.42
N SER A 384 14.42 26.74 11.41
CA SER A 384 15.01 26.22 10.18
C SER A 384 14.27 26.80 8.98
N THR A 385 15.00 27.12 7.90
CA THR A 385 14.42 27.77 6.72
C THR A 385 14.88 27.14 5.42
N THR A 386 14.04 27.23 4.39
CA THR A 386 14.39 26.91 2.99
C THR A 386 13.58 27.79 2.04
N ASN A 387 14.01 27.90 0.78
CA ASN A 387 13.30 28.69 -0.22
C ASN A 387 12.38 27.81 -1.07
N VAL A 388 11.22 28.38 -1.39
CA VAL A 388 10.22 27.80 -2.28
C VAL A 388 9.83 28.86 -3.31
N LYS A 389 9.96 28.55 -4.60
CA LYS A 389 9.44 29.37 -5.68
C LYS A 389 8.05 28.88 -6.05
N VAL A 390 7.07 29.79 -6.11
CA VAL A 390 5.70 29.49 -6.57
C VAL A 390 5.38 30.40 -7.75
N GLY A 391 5.33 29.84 -8.95
CA GLY A 391 5.34 30.61 -10.20
C GLY A 391 6.60 31.48 -10.28
N ASP A 392 6.42 32.81 -10.26
CA ASP A 392 7.53 33.77 -10.31
C ASP A 392 7.94 34.34 -8.95
N ILE A 393 7.21 34.03 -7.88
CA ILE A 393 7.45 34.61 -6.56
C ILE A 393 8.32 33.66 -5.72
N HIS A 394 9.34 34.22 -5.08
CA HIS A 394 10.20 33.51 -4.14
C HIS A 394 9.68 33.70 -2.71
N TYR A 395 9.47 32.58 -2.02
CA TYR A 395 9.07 32.51 -0.63
C TYR A 395 10.16 31.86 0.22
N THR A 396 10.25 32.30 1.47
CA THR A 396 10.99 31.65 2.54
C THR A 396 10.01 30.83 3.38
N LEU A 397 10.19 29.52 3.37
CA LEU A 397 9.56 28.58 4.27
C LEU A 397 10.35 28.55 5.58
N THR A 398 9.67 28.76 6.70
CA THR A 398 10.25 28.75 8.05
C THR A 398 9.51 27.77 8.95
N ILE A 399 10.24 26.86 9.60
CA ILE A 399 9.73 26.01 10.68
C ILE A 399 10.32 26.49 12.00
N ASN A 400 9.44 26.84 12.94
CA ASN A 400 9.80 27.39 14.24
C ASN A 400 9.34 26.45 15.38
N PRO A 401 10.25 25.68 15.99
CA PRO A 401 9.98 25.03 17.26
C PRO A 401 9.97 26.08 18.39
N SER A 402 9.04 25.96 19.33
CA SER A 402 8.97 26.80 20.54
C SER A 402 9.25 25.99 21.80
N ASN A 403 9.68 26.68 22.87
CA ASN A 403 10.04 26.07 24.16
C ASN A 403 8.91 25.26 24.85
N GLY A 404 7.67 25.33 24.36
CA GLY A 404 6.53 24.54 24.84
C GLY A 404 6.24 23.27 24.04
N GLY A 405 7.09 22.87 23.10
CA GLY A 405 6.84 21.71 22.22
C GLY A 405 5.83 21.97 21.10
N LYS A 406 5.43 23.24 20.93
CA LYS A 406 4.62 23.73 19.81
C LYS A 406 5.51 24.07 18.63
N VAL A 407 5.09 23.66 17.44
CA VAL A 407 5.81 23.89 16.18
C VAL A 407 4.91 24.70 15.25
N THR A 408 5.41 25.80 14.73
CA THR A 408 4.72 26.60 13.72
C THR A 408 5.45 26.56 12.39
N ALA A 409 4.68 26.65 11.31
CA ALA A 409 5.19 26.76 9.96
C ALA A 409 4.69 28.06 9.34
N GLU A 410 5.57 28.80 8.68
CA GLU A 410 5.26 30.05 8.01
C GLU A 410 5.88 30.08 6.61
N LEU A 411 5.13 30.61 5.65
CA LEU A 411 5.60 30.87 4.29
C LEU A 411 5.49 32.37 4.04
N LYS A 412 6.60 33.03 3.71
CA LYS A 412 6.66 34.49 3.56
C LYS A 412 7.41 34.88 2.29
N ASP A 413 6.95 35.88 1.56
CA ASP A 413 7.68 36.38 0.39
C ASP A 413 8.90 37.24 0.79
N GLY A 414 9.64 37.74 -0.21
CA GLY A 414 10.79 38.62 0.01
C GLY A 414 10.49 39.93 0.74
N ASN A 415 9.20 40.32 0.87
CA ASN A 415 8.74 41.48 1.64
C ASN A 415 8.19 41.08 3.03
N ASN A 416 8.39 39.83 3.44
CA ASN A 416 7.90 39.27 4.70
C ASN A 416 6.36 39.22 4.78
N ILE A 417 5.67 39.18 3.63
CA ILE A 417 4.22 39.09 3.50
C ILE A 417 3.82 37.61 3.38
N VAL A 418 2.80 37.20 4.13
CA VAL A 418 2.20 35.86 3.99
C VAL A 418 1.32 35.86 2.74
N PRO A 419 1.48 34.92 1.80
CA PRO A 419 0.67 34.87 0.58
C PRO A 419 -0.81 34.70 0.94
N THR A 420 -1.63 35.67 0.53
CA THR A 420 -3.07 35.75 0.87
C THR A 420 -3.98 35.44 -0.31
N ASN A 421 -3.45 35.39 -1.54
CA ASN A 421 -4.26 35.35 -2.77
C ASN A 421 -3.82 34.26 -3.74
N ILE A 422 -4.17 33.00 -3.45
CA ILE A 422 -4.39 31.93 -4.44
C ILE A 422 -5.50 31.08 -3.82
N LEU A 423 -6.66 30.96 -4.47
CA LEU A 423 -7.91 30.55 -3.83
C LEU A 423 -7.75 29.33 -2.89
N ASP A 424 -8.14 29.54 -1.63
CA ASP A 424 -8.18 28.57 -0.52
C ASP A 424 -6.81 28.09 0.05
N ASP A 425 -5.87 29.04 0.04
CA ASP A 425 -4.66 29.20 0.87
C ASP A 425 -3.46 28.28 0.53
N ALA A 426 -2.37 28.88 0.00
CA ALA A 426 -1.02 28.30 0.06
C ALA A 426 -0.49 28.37 1.50
N THR A 427 -1.17 27.71 2.43
CA THR A 427 -0.69 27.54 3.79
C THR A 427 0.37 26.47 3.81
N VAL A 428 1.45 26.74 4.54
CA VAL A 428 2.30 25.68 5.05
C VAL A 428 1.87 25.33 6.46
N ASN A 429 1.75 24.04 6.73
CA ASN A 429 1.40 23.52 8.03
C ASN A 429 2.40 22.44 8.44
N TRP A 430 2.61 22.36 9.74
CA TRP A 430 3.31 21.25 10.38
C TRP A 430 2.26 20.23 10.82
N MET A 431 2.37 18.99 10.36
CA MET A 431 1.50 17.90 10.82
C MET A 431 2.30 16.92 11.67
N SER A 432 1.76 16.53 12.82
CA SER A 432 2.35 15.55 13.74
C SER A 432 1.26 14.77 14.45
N ASN A 433 1.60 13.59 14.96
CA ASN A 433 0.69 12.79 15.77
C ASN A 433 0.46 13.40 17.16
N ILE A 434 1.39 14.25 17.62
CA ILE A 434 1.28 14.98 18.88
C ILE A 434 0.81 16.40 18.58
N ILE A 435 -0.45 16.68 18.91
CA ILE A 435 -1.02 18.01 18.76
C ILE A 435 -0.81 18.78 20.06
N THR A 436 0.18 19.67 20.05
CA THR A 436 0.44 20.58 21.17
C THR A 436 -0.44 21.83 21.04
N SER A 437 -1.14 22.19 22.10
CA SER A 437 -2.06 23.31 22.15
C SER A 437 -1.82 24.19 23.38
N ASP A 438 -2.04 25.49 23.24
CA ASP A 438 -2.09 26.40 24.38
C ASP A 438 -3.51 26.50 24.94
N THR A 439 -3.74 25.84 26.08
CA THR A 439 -5.06 25.79 26.73
C THR A 439 -5.24 26.86 27.80
N THR A 440 -4.27 27.76 28.01
CA THR A 440 -4.28 28.76 29.10
C THR A 440 -5.47 29.73 29.04
N SER A 441 -5.98 30.01 27.84
CA SER A 441 -7.05 30.97 27.58
C SER A 441 -8.42 30.33 27.30
N VAL A 442 -8.53 29.00 27.42
CA VAL A 442 -9.78 28.27 27.16
C VAL A 442 -10.79 28.62 28.26
N ALA A 443 -11.92 29.22 27.88
CA ALA A 443 -13.00 29.56 28.79
C ALA A 443 -13.71 28.31 29.32
N SER A 444 -14.24 28.35 30.55
CA SER A 444 -14.99 27.24 31.12
C SER A 444 -16.41 27.19 30.56
N ALA A 445 -16.68 26.25 29.65
CA ALA A 445 -18.00 26.02 29.08
C ALA A 445 -18.10 24.61 28.47
N VAL A 446 -19.33 24.17 28.19
CA VAL A 446 -19.57 22.98 27.37
C VAL A 446 -19.24 23.32 25.92
N GLY A 447 -18.46 22.47 25.25
CA GLY A 447 -18.07 22.67 23.85
C GLY A 447 -17.03 23.77 23.64
N SER A 448 -16.28 24.15 24.69
CA SER A 448 -15.18 25.11 24.58
C SER A 448 -14.17 24.69 23.50
N VAL A 449 -13.78 25.61 22.62
CA VAL A 449 -12.83 25.29 21.56
C VAL A 449 -11.40 25.34 22.08
N ILE A 450 -10.62 24.31 21.79
CA ILE A 450 -9.17 24.24 21.96
C ILE A 450 -8.56 24.56 20.60
N THR A 451 -7.80 25.65 20.51
CA THR A 451 -7.16 26.08 19.26
C THR A 451 -5.74 25.56 19.15
N THR A 452 -5.36 25.12 17.95
CA THR A 452 -4.04 24.58 17.66
C THR A 452 -3.32 25.47 16.66
N ASP A 453 -1.99 25.48 16.74
CA ASP A 453 -1.15 26.25 15.81
C ASP A 453 -0.62 25.40 14.65
N SER A 454 -0.64 24.08 14.83
CA SER A 454 -0.41 23.08 13.80
C SER A 454 -1.75 22.56 13.27
N ASP A 455 -1.77 22.18 12.00
CA ASP A 455 -2.93 21.46 11.46
C ASP A 455 -3.05 20.11 12.17
N HIS A 456 -4.28 19.64 12.34
CA HIS A 456 -4.56 18.31 12.85
C HIS A 456 -5.52 17.54 11.95
N GLU A 457 -5.31 16.22 11.90
CA GLU A 457 -6.14 15.27 11.16
C GLU A 457 -7.31 14.74 12.01
N PHE A 458 -7.68 15.46 13.07
CA PHE A 458 -8.85 15.10 13.86
C PHE A 458 -10.13 15.28 13.04
N ASN A 459 -10.97 14.26 13.07
CA ASN A 459 -12.33 14.22 12.58
C ASN A 459 -13.31 14.13 13.75
N ILE A 460 -14.57 14.48 13.49
CA ILE A 460 -15.63 14.34 14.50
C ILE A 460 -15.81 12.86 14.81
N GLY A 461 -15.80 12.48 16.08
CA GLY A 461 -15.89 11.08 16.52
C GLY A 461 -14.55 10.43 16.86
N ASP A 462 -13.43 11.04 16.47
CA ASP A 462 -12.10 10.50 16.78
C ASP A 462 -11.88 10.37 18.29
N LYS A 463 -11.22 9.29 18.70
CA LYS A 463 -10.77 9.09 20.08
C LYS A 463 -9.40 9.70 20.29
N VAL A 464 -9.29 10.62 21.24
CA VAL A 464 -8.06 11.34 21.55
C VAL A 464 -7.77 11.29 23.04
N LYS A 465 -6.53 11.03 23.44
CA LYS A 465 -6.09 11.17 24.83
C LYS A 465 -5.51 12.55 25.09
N TYR A 466 -5.83 13.09 26.26
CA TYR A 466 -5.25 14.32 26.77
C TYR A 466 -4.04 14.05 27.67
N PHE A 467 -2.94 14.74 27.41
CA PHE A 467 -1.76 14.75 28.27
C PHE A 467 -1.43 16.17 28.71
N LYS A 468 -1.53 16.41 30.03
CA LYS A 468 -1.15 17.69 30.63
C LYS A 468 0.32 18.04 30.37
N GLY A 469 0.58 19.29 30.02
CA GLY A 469 1.93 19.86 29.96
C GLY A 469 2.48 20.27 31.33
N GLY A 470 1.59 20.50 32.30
CA GLY A 470 1.92 20.87 33.68
C GLY A 470 0.83 20.39 34.64
N THR A 471 0.09 21.33 35.24
CA THR A 471 -1.19 21.00 35.89
C THR A 471 -2.23 20.68 34.82
N ALA A 472 -3.12 19.72 35.08
CA ALA A 472 -4.17 19.38 34.11
C ALA A 472 -5.20 20.53 34.01
N LEU A 473 -5.62 20.84 32.79
CA LEU A 473 -6.69 21.79 32.50
C LEU A 473 -7.94 21.40 33.30
N THR A 474 -8.56 22.37 33.97
CA THR A 474 -9.78 22.11 34.75
C THR A 474 -10.84 21.45 33.88
N GLY A 475 -11.35 20.30 34.32
CA GLY A 475 -12.34 19.49 33.60
C GLY A 475 -11.75 18.37 32.72
N LEU A 476 -10.44 18.35 32.49
CA LEU A 476 -9.74 17.26 31.81
C LEU A 476 -8.78 16.53 32.77
N THR A 477 -8.57 15.24 32.52
CA THR A 477 -7.70 14.37 33.31
C THR A 477 -6.57 13.82 32.45
N HIS A 478 -5.35 13.85 32.95
CA HIS A 478 -4.18 13.34 32.24
C HIS A 478 -4.31 11.85 31.91
N ASN A 479 -3.83 11.44 30.73
CA ASN A 479 -3.93 10.08 30.21
C ASN A 479 -5.37 9.54 30.19
N THR A 480 -6.34 10.43 29.97
CA THR A 480 -7.75 10.07 29.81
C THR A 480 -8.18 10.29 28.37
N GLU A 481 -8.99 9.36 27.86
CA GLU A 481 -9.53 9.41 26.51
C GLU A 481 -10.82 10.24 26.45
N TYR A 482 -10.93 11.02 25.38
CA TYR A 482 -12.06 11.86 25.03
C TYR A 482 -12.44 11.61 23.56
N THR A 483 -13.62 12.07 23.18
CA THR A 483 -14.05 12.02 21.78
C THR A 483 -14.10 13.43 21.20
N VAL A 484 -13.61 13.61 19.98
CA VAL A 484 -13.71 14.89 19.26
C VAL A 484 -15.18 15.17 18.95
N ALA A 485 -15.69 16.29 19.44
CA ALA A 485 -17.09 16.69 19.30
C ALA A 485 -17.32 17.63 18.11
N SER A 486 -16.36 18.51 17.83
CA SER A 486 -16.37 19.39 16.66
C SER A 486 -14.95 19.70 16.20
N VAL A 487 -14.79 20.05 14.94
CA VAL A 487 -13.52 20.47 14.34
C VAL A 487 -13.71 21.83 13.66
N ILE A 488 -12.74 22.71 13.85
CA ILE A 488 -12.60 24.01 13.19
C ILE A 488 -11.34 23.95 12.34
N LYS A 489 -11.47 24.33 11.07
CA LYS A 489 -10.36 24.37 10.13
C LYS A 489 -9.86 25.79 9.93
N LYS A 490 -8.55 25.91 9.79
CA LYS A 490 -7.79 27.11 9.51
C LYS A 490 -8.27 27.67 8.19
N SER A 491 -8.52 28.97 8.21
CA SER A 491 -8.97 29.72 7.03
C SER A 491 -8.38 31.11 7.11
N SER A 492 -7.86 31.63 5.99
CA SER A 492 -7.44 33.01 5.91
C SER A 492 -8.50 33.88 5.22
N SER A 493 -8.48 35.18 5.52
CA SER A 493 -9.23 36.18 4.76
C SER A 493 -8.42 37.47 4.69
N GLN A 494 -8.11 37.90 3.47
CA GLN A 494 -7.64 39.26 3.22
C GLN A 494 -8.77 40.25 3.50
N ALA A 495 -8.46 41.39 4.10
CA ALA A 495 -9.41 42.45 4.40
C ALA A 495 -8.81 43.82 4.14
N ASN A 496 -9.60 44.71 3.55
CA ASN A 496 -9.21 46.09 3.38
C ASN A 496 -9.47 46.84 4.70
N THR A 497 -8.38 47.18 5.39
CA THR A 497 -8.45 47.93 6.66
C THR A 497 -8.20 49.43 6.50
N VAL A 498 -7.97 49.90 5.26
CA VAL A 498 -7.72 51.32 4.98
C VAL A 498 -8.98 52.14 5.22
N GLY A 499 -8.85 53.21 6.01
CA GLY A 499 -9.94 54.16 6.23
C GLY A 499 -11.08 53.66 7.12
N ILE A 500 -10.91 52.54 7.83
CA ILE A 500 -11.88 52.10 8.83
C ILE A 500 -12.06 53.19 9.89
N THR A 501 -13.29 53.64 10.09
CA THR A 501 -13.60 54.66 11.11
C THR A 501 -13.36 54.10 12.50
N ARG A 502 -12.63 54.85 13.34
CA ARG A 502 -12.27 54.44 14.69
C ARG A 502 -13.50 54.33 15.58
N ALA A 503 -13.82 53.12 16.03
CA ALA A 503 -14.98 52.83 16.88
C ALA A 503 -14.72 51.58 17.75
N ALA A 504 -15.54 51.39 18.79
CA ALA A 504 -15.55 50.14 19.54
C ALA A 504 -16.04 49.01 18.63
N SER A 505 -15.22 47.97 18.43
CA SER A 505 -15.51 46.86 17.51
C SER A 505 -15.90 47.33 16.10
N ALA A 506 -15.06 48.18 15.47
CA ALA A 506 -15.34 48.71 14.13
C ALA A 506 -15.51 47.61 13.06
N THR A 507 -16.42 47.79 12.10
CA THR A 507 -16.64 46.78 11.05
C THR A 507 -15.44 46.72 10.10
N ILE A 508 -14.93 45.51 9.86
CA ILE A 508 -13.88 45.20 8.88
C ILE A 508 -14.54 44.52 7.68
N THR A 509 -14.13 44.89 6.47
CA THR A 509 -14.61 44.27 5.22
C THR A 509 -13.52 43.43 4.59
N ALA A 510 -13.77 42.12 4.49
CA ALA A 510 -12.96 41.16 3.75
C ALA A 510 -13.07 41.38 2.23
N ALA A 511 -11.99 41.08 1.51
CA ALA A 511 -11.95 41.17 0.05
C ALA A 511 -12.90 40.16 -0.63
N ASN A 512 -13.05 38.98 -0.01
CA ASN A 512 -13.91 37.88 -0.46
C ASN A 512 -14.82 37.42 0.70
N ALA A 513 -15.76 36.51 0.41
CA ALA A 513 -16.52 35.86 1.47
C ALA A 513 -15.59 35.06 2.40
N HIS A 514 -15.79 35.19 3.72
CA HIS A 514 -14.96 34.52 4.72
C HIS A 514 -15.74 33.40 5.42
N GLU A 515 -15.00 32.44 5.99
CA GLU A 515 -15.60 31.30 6.71
C GLU A 515 -15.72 31.53 8.23
N PHE A 516 -15.40 32.74 8.71
CA PHE A 516 -15.40 33.08 10.14
C PHE A 516 -16.78 32.96 10.79
N LYS A 517 -16.80 32.50 12.04
CA LYS A 517 -17.97 32.41 12.91
C LYS A 517 -17.75 33.22 14.18
N VAL A 518 -18.84 33.64 14.83
CA VAL A 518 -18.77 34.32 16.13
C VAL A 518 -18.07 33.41 17.15
N GLY A 519 -17.07 33.96 17.84
CA GLY A 519 -16.24 33.24 18.80
C GLY A 519 -14.92 32.71 18.24
N ASP A 520 -14.74 32.65 16.91
CA ASP A 520 -13.49 32.19 16.30
C ASP A 520 -12.31 33.07 16.74
N LEU A 521 -11.16 32.45 17.00
CA LEU A 521 -9.90 33.17 17.23
C LEU A 521 -9.20 33.39 15.89
N VAL A 522 -8.83 34.65 15.61
CA VAL A 522 -8.16 35.06 14.38
C VAL A 522 -6.88 35.85 14.69
N LYS A 523 -5.79 35.52 14.03
CA LYS A 523 -4.53 36.28 14.07
C LYS A 523 -4.59 37.41 13.05
N TYR A 524 -4.34 38.64 13.48
CA TYR A 524 -4.14 39.76 12.57
C TYR A 524 -2.73 39.73 11.98
N VAL A 525 -2.64 39.83 10.66
CA VAL A 525 -1.37 39.92 9.92
C VAL A 525 -1.40 41.20 9.11
N LYS A 526 -0.40 42.06 9.32
CA LYS A 526 -0.28 43.29 8.54
C LYS A 526 0.17 42.97 7.11
N GLY A 527 -0.48 43.58 6.12
CA GLY A 527 -0.10 43.47 4.71
C GLY A 527 0.72 44.66 4.20
N GLY A 528 0.98 45.66 5.04
CA GLY A 528 1.72 46.87 4.68
C GLY A 528 2.72 47.28 5.75
N THR A 529 3.22 48.51 5.66
CA THR A 529 4.26 49.03 6.57
C THR A 529 3.72 49.32 7.98
N ASN A 530 2.45 49.70 8.08
CA ASN A 530 1.81 50.12 9.33
C ASN A 530 0.65 49.19 9.70
N ASN A 531 0.50 48.88 11.00
CA ASN A 531 -0.69 48.20 11.51
C ASN A 531 -1.91 49.12 11.39
N LEU A 532 -3.11 48.54 11.32
CA LEU A 532 -4.33 49.27 11.66
C LEU A 532 -4.23 49.74 13.12
N GLN A 533 -4.53 51.02 13.39
CA GLN A 533 -4.44 51.57 14.73
C GLN A 533 -5.17 50.67 15.77
N SER A 534 -4.46 50.36 16.86
CA SER A 534 -4.89 49.47 17.96
C SER A 534 -5.00 47.99 17.61
N LEU A 535 -4.61 47.58 16.40
CA LEU A 535 -4.24 46.21 16.09
C LEU A 535 -2.71 46.09 16.05
N ALA A 536 -2.19 44.95 16.49
CA ALA A 536 -0.77 44.65 16.44
C ALA A 536 -0.54 43.40 15.60
N ASP A 537 0.34 43.51 14.61
CA ASP A 537 0.73 42.39 13.75
C ASP A 537 1.13 41.17 14.58
N GLY A 538 0.60 40.02 14.19
CA GLY A 538 0.77 38.74 14.87
C GLY A 538 -0.10 38.53 16.12
N THR A 539 -0.91 39.51 16.53
CA THR A 539 -1.77 39.40 17.72
C THR A 539 -3.08 38.67 17.40
N VAL A 540 -3.55 37.86 18.34
CA VAL A 540 -4.81 37.12 18.24
C VAL A 540 -5.98 37.94 18.79
N TYR A 541 -7.07 37.96 18.04
CA TYR A 541 -8.34 38.59 18.36
C TYR A 541 -9.46 37.55 18.26
N LYS A 542 -10.64 37.86 18.79
CA LYS A 542 -11.81 36.99 18.70
C LYS A 542 -12.86 37.64 17.81
N ILE A 543 -13.50 36.87 16.94
CA ILE A 543 -14.64 37.33 16.14
C ILE A 543 -15.80 37.59 17.09
N LYS A 544 -16.22 38.85 17.16
CA LYS A 544 -17.38 39.28 17.95
C LYS A 544 -18.68 39.06 17.19
N GLU A 545 -18.70 39.49 15.94
CA GLU A 545 -19.91 39.54 15.12
C GLU A 545 -19.53 39.31 13.66
N VAL A 546 -20.37 38.57 12.94
CA VAL A 546 -20.29 38.39 11.49
C VAL A 546 -21.46 39.16 10.88
N VAL A 547 -21.15 40.20 10.10
CA VAL A 547 -22.10 41.14 9.52
C VAL A 547 -22.21 40.86 8.01
N GLY A 548 -22.84 39.72 7.65
CA GLY A 548 -22.96 39.28 6.26
C GLY A 548 -21.85 38.33 5.82
N THR A 549 -21.63 38.19 4.50
CA THR A 549 -20.72 37.19 3.93
C THR A 549 -19.25 37.61 3.96
N ASN A 550 -18.97 38.91 4.03
CA ASN A 550 -17.61 39.46 3.94
C ASN A 550 -17.33 40.58 4.96
N GLN A 551 -18.15 40.77 6.00
CA GLN A 551 -17.84 41.74 7.05
C GLN A 551 -17.90 41.11 8.43
N PHE A 552 -17.02 41.55 9.32
CA PHE A 552 -16.94 41.06 10.69
C PHE A 552 -16.42 42.14 11.64
N LYS A 553 -16.57 41.89 12.94
CA LYS A 553 -16.07 42.73 14.03
C LYS A 553 -15.23 41.92 14.99
N LEU A 554 -14.30 42.59 15.65
CA LEU A 554 -13.37 41.99 16.60
C LEU A 554 -13.67 42.43 18.04
N GLN A 555 -13.28 41.56 18.96
CA GLN A 555 -13.06 41.81 20.37
C GLN A 555 -11.65 41.31 20.75
N THR A 556 -11.15 41.65 21.93
CA THR A 556 -9.89 41.07 22.43
C THR A 556 -10.00 39.55 22.49
N ALA A 557 -8.89 38.81 22.50
CA ALA A 557 -8.91 37.35 22.65
C ALA A 557 -9.71 36.90 23.89
N SER A 558 -9.65 37.69 24.98
CA SER A 558 -10.41 37.47 26.22
C SER A 558 -11.92 37.71 26.10
N GLY A 559 -12.40 38.28 25.00
CA GLY A 559 -13.82 38.55 24.77
C GLY A 559 -14.30 39.93 25.23
N SER A 560 -13.41 40.91 25.33
CA SER A 560 -13.76 42.28 25.70
C SER A 560 -13.77 43.19 24.47
N ASP A 561 -14.77 44.06 24.37
CA ASP A 561 -14.80 45.08 23.33
C ASP A 561 -13.61 46.04 23.46
N PHE A 562 -13.05 46.45 22.33
CA PHE A 562 -11.97 47.45 22.28
C PHE A 562 -12.12 48.34 21.05
N THR A 563 -11.52 49.53 21.11
CA THR A 563 -11.57 50.54 20.05
C THR A 563 -10.40 50.36 19.09
N TYR A 564 -10.70 50.23 17.79
CA TYR A 564 -9.71 50.17 16.71
C TYR A 564 -10.19 50.88 15.45
N GLY A 565 -9.30 51.06 14.47
CA GLY A 565 -9.53 51.88 13.28
C GLY A 565 -8.97 53.30 13.42
N GLY A 566 -9.09 54.11 12.38
CA GLY A 566 -8.52 55.45 12.28
C GLY A 566 -7.39 55.49 11.26
N THR A 567 -6.15 55.62 11.72
CA THR A 567 -4.96 55.68 10.85
C THR A 567 -4.31 54.29 10.68
N GLY A 568 -3.48 54.14 9.65
CA GLY A 568 -2.81 52.89 9.32
C GLY A 568 -3.67 51.92 8.51
N GLY A 569 -3.34 50.63 8.58
CA GLY A 569 -3.98 49.57 7.80
C GLY A 569 -3.39 49.42 6.38
N SER A 570 -3.87 48.39 5.68
CA SER A 570 -3.49 48.05 4.30
C SER A 570 -4.65 47.37 3.58
N SER A 571 -4.68 47.47 2.25
CA SER A 571 -5.56 46.65 1.42
C SER A 571 -5.16 45.17 1.40
N ALA A 572 -3.95 44.86 1.86
CA ALA A 572 -3.39 43.51 1.91
C ALA A 572 -3.38 42.91 3.34
N ASP A 573 -3.98 43.58 4.32
CA ASP A 573 -4.10 43.03 5.68
C ASP A 573 -4.88 41.72 5.66
N ALA A 574 -4.56 40.79 6.58
CA ALA A 574 -5.19 39.49 6.63
C ALA A 574 -5.54 39.06 8.05
N PHE A 575 -6.57 38.22 8.13
CA PHE A 575 -7.03 37.59 9.36
C PHE A 575 -7.01 36.08 9.15
N ILE A 576 -6.28 35.38 10.02
CA ILE A 576 -6.09 33.92 9.92
C ILE A 576 -6.79 33.27 11.11
N ARG A 577 -7.85 32.51 10.85
CA ARG A 577 -8.48 31.65 11.86
C ARG A 577 -7.59 30.45 12.14
N PHE A 578 -7.45 30.07 13.41
CA PHE A 578 -6.70 28.87 13.82
C PHE A 578 -7.49 27.58 13.57
N ASP A 579 -6.76 26.48 13.40
CA ASP A 579 -7.34 25.14 13.56
C ASP A 579 -7.80 24.97 15.02
N GLY A 580 -8.76 24.09 15.25
CA GLY A 580 -9.19 23.77 16.60
C GLY A 580 -10.23 22.66 16.67
N PHE A 581 -10.55 22.26 17.88
CA PHE A 581 -11.52 21.21 18.14
C PHE A 581 -12.19 21.39 19.50
N SER A 582 -13.30 20.69 19.72
CA SER A 582 -13.92 20.54 21.03
C SER A 582 -14.04 19.07 21.42
N LEU A 583 -14.23 18.80 22.70
CA LEU A 583 -14.24 17.46 23.27
C LEU A 583 -15.57 17.14 23.95
N LYS A 584 -15.93 15.86 23.88
CA LYS A 584 -16.94 15.20 24.71
C LYS A 584 -16.30 14.02 25.44
N SER A 585 -16.97 13.46 26.46
CA SER A 585 -16.43 12.27 27.15
C SER A 585 -16.28 11.10 26.16
N SER A 586 -15.48 10.09 26.51
CA SER A 586 -15.35 8.87 25.71
C SER A 586 -16.69 8.16 25.46
N ALA A 587 -17.65 8.29 26.40
CA ALA A 587 -19.02 7.80 26.28
C ALA A 587 -19.97 8.74 25.52
N GLY A 588 -19.48 9.88 25.01
CA GLY A 588 -20.26 10.83 24.21
C GLY A 588 -21.01 11.90 25.00
N ALA A 589 -20.88 11.95 26.33
CA ALA A 589 -21.54 12.97 27.16
C ALA A 589 -20.84 14.33 27.02
N ALA A 590 -21.62 15.41 27.06
CA ALA A 590 -21.11 16.77 27.13
C ALA A 590 -20.24 16.95 28.38
N ILE A 591 -19.08 17.59 28.23
CA ILE A 591 -18.16 17.90 29.32
C ILE A 591 -17.87 19.40 29.36
N THR A 592 -17.67 19.92 30.56
CA THR A 592 -17.22 21.30 30.79
C THR A 592 -15.74 21.28 31.12
N TYR A 593 -14.94 22.06 30.40
CA TYR A 593 -13.52 22.24 30.66
C TYR A 593 -13.08 23.68 30.37
N GLY A 594 -11.93 24.07 30.92
CA GLY A 594 -11.39 25.43 30.84
C GLY A 594 -11.62 26.26 32.11
N GLY A 595 -11.22 27.52 32.07
CA GLY A 595 -11.33 28.49 33.18
C GLY A 595 -10.25 28.39 34.25
N GLY A 596 -9.21 27.58 34.04
CA GLY A 596 -8.06 27.48 34.93
C GLY A 596 -7.15 26.30 34.61
N ASN A 597 -5.90 26.36 35.09
CA ASN A 597 -4.88 25.31 34.96
C ASN A 597 -4.47 24.89 33.54
N GLY A 598 -4.84 25.66 32.50
CA GLY A 598 -4.33 25.41 31.16
C GLY A 598 -2.83 25.66 31.02
N HIS A 599 -2.21 25.04 30.02
CA HIS A 599 -0.76 25.11 29.78
C HIS A 599 -0.45 25.20 28.28
N ALA A 600 0.64 25.87 27.92
CA ALA A 600 1.10 26.03 26.53
C ALA A 600 1.64 24.72 25.88
N ALA A 601 1.77 23.66 26.68
CA ALA A 601 2.38 22.38 26.30
C ALA A 601 1.41 21.21 26.50
N ASP A 602 0.12 21.51 26.62
CA ASP A 602 -0.92 20.50 26.67
C ASP A 602 -0.99 19.76 25.34
N GLN A 603 -1.10 18.44 25.39
CA GLN A 603 -1.00 17.57 24.22
C GLN A 603 -2.26 16.75 24.04
N PHE A 604 -2.61 16.54 22.77
CA PHE A 604 -3.72 15.71 22.34
C PHE A 604 -3.22 14.75 21.27
N VAL A 605 -3.48 13.45 21.47
CA VAL A 605 -2.97 12.39 20.59
C VAL A 605 -4.13 11.45 20.29
N LYS A 606 -4.33 11.06 19.02
CA LYS A 606 -5.31 10.01 18.70
C LYS A 606 -4.92 8.71 19.40
N SER A 607 -5.90 8.01 19.96
CA SER A 607 -5.63 6.79 20.73
C SER A 607 -4.91 5.71 19.91
N GLU A 608 -5.15 5.66 18.60
CA GLU A 608 -4.47 4.74 17.67
C GLU A 608 -2.97 5.00 17.47
N TYR A 609 -2.48 6.21 17.78
CA TYR A 609 -1.06 6.57 17.67
C TYR A 609 -0.29 6.35 18.97
N ILE A 610 -0.97 5.90 20.01
CA ILE A 610 -0.39 5.64 21.32
C ILE A 610 0.11 4.20 21.36
N ARG A 611 1.33 4.02 21.87
CA ARG A 611 1.90 2.69 22.12
C ARG A 611 2.17 2.55 23.61
N THR A 612 1.43 1.66 24.25
CA THR A 612 1.69 1.28 25.64
C THR A 612 2.95 0.43 25.69
N ALA A 613 3.81 0.71 26.65
CA ALA A 613 5.07 0.03 26.85
C ALA A 613 5.27 -0.34 28.31
N ASN A 614 5.81 -1.52 28.51
CA ASN A 614 6.25 -1.99 29.80
C ASN A 614 7.69 -1.58 30.05
N THR A 615 7.85 -0.57 30.91
CA THR A 615 9.14 -0.10 31.43
C THR A 615 9.38 -0.59 32.86
N ALA A 616 8.48 -1.39 33.43
CA ALA A 616 8.67 -1.97 34.75
C ALA A 616 9.89 -2.90 34.75
N GLY A 617 10.71 -2.82 35.80
CA GLY A 617 11.88 -3.69 35.96
C GLY A 617 13.11 -3.32 35.12
N GLN A 618 13.08 -2.21 34.36
CA GLN A 618 14.27 -1.69 33.69
C GLN A 618 15.32 -1.28 34.72
N THR A 619 16.33 -2.12 34.96
CA THR A 619 17.37 -1.92 35.97
C THR A 619 18.76 -1.81 35.34
N ASN A 620 19.47 -0.70 35.61
CA ASN A 620 20.91 -0.48 35.40
C ASN A 620 21.53 -1.10 34.13
N ASN A 621 20.89 -0.93 32.98
CA ASN A 621 21.39 -1.43 31.69
C ASN A 621 21.37 -0.33 30.63
N THR A 622 22.49 -0.18 29.92
CA THR A 622 22.64 0.76 28.81
C THR A 622 21.92 0.23 27.57
N SER A 623 21.06 1.05 26.95
CA SER A 623 20.24 0.69 25.78
C SER A 623 19.37 -0.56 25.96
N ALA A 624 18.89 -0.83 27.17
CA ALA A 624 18.03 -1.99 27.43
C ALA A 624 16.75 -1.99 26.58
N THR A 625 16.26 -3.19 26.27
CA THR A 625 15.04 -3.40 25.50
C THR A 625 13.82 -3.00 26.33
N ILE A 626 13.04 -2.07 25.81
CA ILE A 626 11.70 -1.75 26.30
C ILE A 626 10.71 -2.59 25.50
N THR A 627 9.82 -3.30 26.20
CA THR A 627 8.75 -4.04 25.55
C THR A 627 7.59 -3.10 25.31
N VAL A 628 7.29 -2.83 24.05
CA VAL A 628 6.07 -2.16 23.60
C VAL A 628 5.00 -3.24 23.39
N GLY A 629 3.72 -2.94 23.57
CA GLY A 629 2.59 -3.88 23.42
C GLY A 629 2.46 -4.51 22.02
N GLU A 630 1.25 -4.87 21.59
CA GLU A 630 1.03 -5.48 20.26
C GLU A 630 1.60 -4.61 19.12
N GLY A 631 2.80 -4.96 18.64
CA GLY A 631 3.55 -4.24 17.61
C GLY A 631 4.08 -2.87 18.05
N HIS A 632 5.40 -2.65 17.95
CA HIS A 632 5.96 -1.34 18.28
C HIS A 632 5.51 -0.22 17.33
N GLY A 633 5.19 -0.50 16.06
CA GLY A 633 4.76 0.50 15.06
C GLY A 633 5.81 1.55 14.67
N PHE A 634 6.95 1.59 15.36
CA PHE A 634 8.09 2.48 15.09
C PHE A 634 9.11 1.89 14.12
N LYS A 635 9.94 2.74 13.54
CA LYS A 635 11.14 2.41 12.75
C LYS A 635 12.40 2.84 13.49
N ALA A 636 13.52 2.18 13.22
CA ALA A 636 14.81 2.67 13.69
C ALA A 636 15.06 4.09 13.12
N GLY A 637 15.48 5.01 13.98
CA GLY A 637 15.62 6.43 13.68
C GLY A 637 14.40 7.29 13.98
N ASP A 638 13.21 6.69 14.22
CA ASP A 638 12.02 7.45 14.63
C ASP A 638 12.28 8.18 15.96
N THR A 639 11.73 9.38 16.08
CA THR A 639 11.68 10.12 17.33
C THR A 639 10.38 9.78 18.04
N VAL A 640 10.47 9.38 19.31
CA VAL A 640 9.35 9.00 20.16
C VAL A 640 9.35 9.83 21.44
N ARG A 641 8.18 10.31 21.85
CA ARG A 641 7.97 11.00 23.12
C ARG A 641 7.55 10.01 24.18
N TYR A 642 8.22 10.07 25.33
CA TYR A 642 7.88 9.26 26.49
C TYR A 642 6.90 9.99 27.42
N ILE A 643 5.82 9.31 27.81
CA ILE A 643 4.81 9.81 28.74
C ILE A 643 4.59 8.76 29.84
N PRO A 644 4.96 9.05 31.10
CA PRO A 644 4.86 8.07 32.17
C PRO A 644 3.42 7.88 32.66
N ALA A 645 3.05 6.64 33.00
CA ALA A 645 1.79 6.32 33.67
C ALA A 645 1.95 6.33 35.21
N GLY A 646 2.62 7.35 35.74
CA GLY A 646 2.95 7.48 37.16
C GLY A 646 4.29 8.19 37.39
N THR A 647 5.10 7.67 38.31
CA THR A 647 6.50 8.06 38.44
C THR A 647 7.26 7.61 37.19
N TYR A 648 8.20 8.41 36.72
CA TYR A 648 8.97 8.09 35.51
C TYR A 648 10.20 7.24 35.83
N VAL A 649 10.62 6.42 34.86
CA VAL A 649 11.90 5.71 34.87
C VAL A 649 13.04 6.71 34.81
N GLN A 650 14.02 6.68 35.72
CA GLN A 650 15.14 7.62 35.60
C GLN A 650 15.94 7.31 34.33
N GLY A 651 16.32 8.36 33.60
CA GLY A 651 16.87 8.26 32.24
C GLY A 651 15.81 8.53 31.16
N LEU A 652 14.52 8.31 31.46
CA LEU A 652 13.39 8.70 30.62
C LEU A 652 12.62 9.85 31.29
N TRP A 653 13.04 11.08 31.00
CA TRP A 653 12.33 12.26 31.51
C TRP A 653 10.92 12.37 30.90
N PRO A 654 9.89 12.72 31.70
CA PRO A 654 8.53 12.88 31.20
C PRO A 654 8.45 13.89 30.06
N ASN A 655 7.61 13.63 29.06
CA ASN A 655 7.39 14.50 27.90
C ASN A 655 8.66 14.84 27.11
N THR A 656 9.69 14.01 27.21
CA THR A 656 10.96 14.16 26.48
C THR A 656 11.00 13.26 25.25
N ASP A 657 11.62 13.76 24.19
CA ASP A 657 11.85 13.02 22.95
C ASP A 657 13.12 12.18 23.01
N PHE A 658 13.03 10.97 22.48
CA PHE A 658 14.12 10.01 22.32
C PHE A 658 14.11 9.46 20.91
N LYS A 659 15.23 8.90 20.46
CA LYS A 659 15.30 8.19 19.17
C LYS A 659 15.24 6.69 19.37
N VAL A 660 14.48 6.01 18.54
CA VAL A 660 14.52 4.55 18.43
C VAL A 660 15.85 4.16 17.82
N LYS A 661 16.73 3.53 18.60
CA LYS A 661 18.06 3.11 18.16
C LYS A 661 17.97 1.84 17.31
N ALA A 662 17.26 0.84 17.81
CA ALA A 662 17.04 -0.42 17.11
C ALA A 662 15.70 -1.05 17.51
N LEU A 663 15.15 -1.81 16.58
CA LEU A 663 14.00 -2.69 16.79
C LEU A 663 14.50 -4.07 17.21
N ILE A 664 13.84 -4.69 18.19
CA ILE A 664 14.26 -5.95 18.80
C ILE A 664 13.06 -6.89 18.79
N GLY A 665 13.03 -7.81 17.83
CA GLY A 665 11.85 -8.63 17.57
C GLY A 665 10.66 -7.76 17.11
N THR A 666 9.44 -8.21 17.41
CA THR A 666 8.19 -7.55 16.99
C THR A 666 7.64 -6.55 18.01
N THR A 667 8.11 -6.62 19.26
CA THR A 667 7.60 -5.85 20.40
C THR A 667 8.67 -5.03 21.10
N GLY A 668 9.96 -5.33 20.90
CA GLY A 668 11.05 -4.65 21.60
C GLY A 668 11.58 -3.43 20.85
N ILE A 669 11.90 -2.38 21.60
CA ILE A 669 12.68 -1.24 21.10
C ILE A 669 13.84 -0.93 22.05
N SER A 670 14.93 -0.41 21.52
CA SER A 670 15.97 0.26 22.31
C SER A 670 16.01 1.75 21.95
N LEU A 671 16.37 2.58 22.92
CA LEU A 671 16.33 4.03 22.79
C LEU A 671 17.73 4.64 22.94
N GLN A 672 17.90 5.79 22.31
CA GLN A 672 19.04 6.69 22.48
C GLN A 672 18.55 8.14 22.61
N THR A 673 19.39 9.02 23.13
CA THR A 673 19.11 10.47 23.13
C THR A 673 18.97 10.99 21.70
N THR A 674 18.31 12.13 21.51
CA THR A 674 18.17 12.75 20.18
C THR A 674 19.51 13.11 19.53
N ALA A 675 20.55 13.32 20.35
CA ALA A 675 21.94 13.52 19.94
C ALA A 675 22.72 12.21 19.63
N GLY A 676 22.11 11.03 19.81
CA GLY A 676 22.70 9.73 19.49
C GLY A 676 23.51 9.08 20.62
N GLY A 677 23.52 9.67 21.82
CA GLY A 677 24.11 9.04 23.00
C GLY A 677 23.20 7.97 23.60
N ASP A 678 23.78 6.87 24.07
CA ASP A 678 23.05 5.77 24.71
C ASP A 678 22.36 6.20 26.01
N ILE A 679 21.21 5.58 26.30
CA ILE A 679 20.44 5.82 27.53
C ILE A 679 20.78 4.74 28.55
N ALA A 680 21.03 5.14 29.80
CA ALA A 680 21.09 4.25 30.94
C ALA A 680 19.81 4.44 31.79
N TYR A 681 19.06 3.35 31.98
CA TYR A 681 17.89 3.36 32.87
C TYR A 681 18.35 3.16 34.31
N LEU A 682 17.96 4.06 35.21
CA LEU A 682 18.34 4.00 36.63
C LEU A 682 17.06 3.86 37.50
N GLY A 683 17.10 2.94 38.46
CA GLY A 683 16.03 2.75 39.45
C GLY A 683 14.78 2.00 38.98
N ASN A 684 13.82 1.80 39.89
CA ASN A 684 12.67 0.88 39.73
C ASN A 684 11.33 1.57 39.43
N ASN A 685 11.35 2.82 38.95
CA ASN A 685 10.15 3.66 38.85
C ASN A 685 9.30 3.41 37.58
N GLY A 686 9.57 2.36 36.81
CA GLY A 686 8.83 2.07 35.58
C GLY A 686 7.43 1.50 35.80
N SER A 687 6.62 1.57 34.75
CA SER A 687 5.23 1.10 34.73
C SER A 687 5.00 0.16 33.56
N ALA A 688 4.08 -0.78 33.73
CA ALA A 688 3.58 -1.61 32.63
C ALA A 688 2.74 -0.81 31.62
N ASN A 689 2.33 0.40 31.99
CA ASN A 689 1.37 1.22 31.25
C ASN A 689 1.97 2.53 30.73
N ASP A 690 3.30 2.66 30.72
CA ASP A 690 3.96 3.84 30.16
C ASP A 690 3.65 3.98 28.67
N ILE A 691 3.76 5.19 28.14
CA ILE A 691 3.34 5.50 26.77
C ILE A 691 4.51 6.03 25.96
N PHE A 692 4.61 5.52 24.74
CA PHE A 692 5.39 6.13 23.67
C PHE A 692 4.47 6.57 22.54
N VAL A 693 4.73 7.77 22.03
CA VAL A 693 4.05 8.32 20.86
C VAL A 693 5.10 8.76 19.86
N LYS A 694 4.91 8.48 18.57
CA LYS A 694 5.80 9.01 17.54
C LYS A 694 5.71 10.54 17.53
N ALA A 695 6.85 11.21 17.71
CA ALA A 695 6.97 12.65 17.86
C ALA A 695 7.50 13.34 16.60
N ASN A 696 7.75 12.58 15.52
CA ASN A 696 8.04 13.15 14.22
C ASN A 696 6.86 13.99 13.70
N GLY A 697 7.14 14.82 12.70
CA GLY A 697 6.12 15.48 11.92
C GLY A 697 6.57 15.68 10.47
N ARG A 698 5.69 16.26 9.67
CA ARG A 698 5.92 16.49 8.24
C ARG A 698 5.43 17.87 7.85
N ILE A 699 6.09 18.44 6.85
CA ILE A 699 5.69 19.71 6.24
C ILE A 699 4.65 19.43 5.17
N VAL A 700 3.62 20.26 5.16
CA VAL A 700 2.48 20.15 4.24
C VAL A 700 2.21 21.51 3.65
N ILE A 701 2.24 21.59 2.33
CA ILE A 701 2.00 22.82 1.59
C ILE A 701 0.72 22.62 0.80
N LYS A 702 -0.31 23.40 1.12
CA LYS A 702 -1.54 23.43 0.32
C LYS A 702 -1.27 24.19 -0.97
N THR A 703 -1.88 23.73 -2.06
CA THR A 703 -1.69 24.27 -3.40
C THR A 703 -3.02 24.34 -4.14
N ASP A 704 -3.07 25.14 -5.20
CA ASP A 704 -4.23 25.23 -6.08
C ASP A 704 -4.04 24.31 -7.31
N PRO A 705 -4.83 23.23 -7.45
CA PRO A 705 -4.70 22.28 -8.54
C PRO A 705 -5.23 22.82 -9.88
N TYR A 706 -5.93 23.95 -9.89
CA TYR A 706 -6.38 24.64 -11.10
C TYR A 706 -5.41 25.71 -11.59
N SER A 707 -4.40 26.01 -10.78
CA SER A 707 -3.39 27.01 -11.10
C SER A 707 -2.20 26.37 -11.79
N ASP A 708 -1.77 26.90 -12.93
CA ASP A 708 -0.55 26.48 -13.64
C ASP A 708 0.76 26.95 -12.96
N LYS A 709 0.70 27.44 -11.72
CA LYS A 709 1.88 27.86 -10.96
C LYS A 709 2.70 26.65 -10.54
N GLU A 710 3.94 26.61 -11.00
CA GLU A 710 4.92 25.59 -10.61
C GLU A 710 5.50 25.86 -9.22
N TYR A 711 5.67 24.79 -8.42
CA TYR A 711 6.27 24.83 -7.09
C TYR A 711 7.68 24.21 -7.16
N LYS A 712 8.71 25.03 -6.93
CA LYS A 712 10.11 24.57 -6.91
C LYS A 712 10.74 24.80 -5.55
N PHE A 713 11.52 23.83 -5.11
CA PHE A 713 12.23 23.87 -3.82
C PHE A 713 13.73 23.90 -4.07
N ASN A 714 14.48 24.51 -3.16
CA ASN A 714 15.93 24.41 -3.21
C ASN A 714 16.40 22.96 -3.00
N GLN A 715 17.47 22.58 -3.70
CA GLN A 715 18.06 21.24 -3.64
C GLN A 715 19.28 21.22 -2.72
N ASP A 716 19.10 21.78 -1.52
CA ASP A 716 20.13 21.95 -0.52
C ASP A 716 19.87 21.11 0.73
N ALA A 717 20.89 21.00 1.59
CA ALA A 717 20.80 20.24 2.83
C ALA A 717 19.74 20.80 3.81
N ASN A 718 19.38 22.09 3.71
CA ASN A 718 18.36 22.69 4.58
C ASN A 718 16.95 22.24 4.18
N ALA A 719 16.65 22.20 2.88
CA ALA A 719 15.41 21.62 2.37
C ALA A 719 15.30 20.14 2.77
N GLU A 720 16.38 19.36 2.58
CA GLU A 720 16.40 17.94 2.92
C GLU A 720 16.20 17.70 4.43
N ALA A 721 16.83 18.52 5.29
CA ALA A 721 16.64 18.48 6.74
C ALA A 721 15.20 18.78 7.16
N LEU A 722 14.45 19.51 6.33
CA LEU A 722 13.03 19.81 6.49
C LEU A 722 12.11 18.73 5.86
N GLY A 723 12.66 17.59 5.43
CA GLY A 723 11.92 16.50 4.80
C GLY A 723 11.58 16.76 3.33
N ILE A 724 12.17 17.79 2.72
CA ILE A 724 11.94 18.19 1.33
C ILE A 724 13.15 17.75 0.52
N LYS A 725 13.13 16.50 0.05
CA LYS A 725 14.19 15.97 -0.83
C LYS A 725 13.71 16.02 -2.28
N VAL A 726 14.33 16.91 -3.06
CA VAL A 726 13.95 17.22 -4.45
C VAL A 726 15.15 17.28 -5.39
N SER A 727 14.88 17.31 -6.69
CA SER A 727 15.84 17.42 -7.79
C SER A 727 15.26 18.23 -8.95
N ASP A 728 16.14 18.80 -9.78
CA ASP A 728 15.82 19.36 -11.11
C ASP A 728 15.49 18.29 -12.16
N TYR A 729 15.43 17.02 -11.77
CA TYR A 729 15.04 15.93 -12.63
C TYR A 729 13.66 15.41 -12.28
N ARG A 730 12.86 15.20 -13.31
CA ARG A 730 11.68 14.34 -13.28
C ARG A 730 12.06 12.97 -13.78
N VAL A 731 11.60 11.96 -13.06
CA VAL A 731 11.69 10.56 -13.48
C VAL A 731 10.27 10.10 -13.77
N ASN A 732 10.02 9.46 -14.90
CA ASN A 732 8.77 8.85 -15.38
C ASN A 732 9.03 7.44 -15.93
N VAL A 733 8.03 6.58 -15.92
CA VAL A 733 8.07 5.31 -16.68
C VAL A 733 7.10 5.40 -17.84
N ASP A 734 7.63 5.16 -19.04
CA ASP A 734 6.86 5.04 -20.27
C ASP A 734 7.00 3.60 -20.77
N ASN A 735 5.95 2.81 -20.55
CA ASN A 735 5.92 1.38 -20.84
C ASN A 735 7.09 0.60 -20.19
N ASP A 736 8.09 0.21 -20.98
CA ASP A 736 9.27 -0.54 -20.57
C ASP A 736 10.52 0.33 -20.34
N LYS A 737 10.38 1.66 -20.40
CA LYS A 737 11.48 2.62 -20.35
C LYS A 737 11.37 3.57 -19.16
N LEU A 738 12.51 3.82 -18.54
CA LEU A 738 12.67 4.88 -17.55
C LEU A 738 13.10 6.17 -18.25
N VAL A 739 12.29 7.22 -18.14
CA VAL A 739 12.52 8.53 -18.73
C VAL A 739 12.91 9.51 -17.63
N ILE A 740 14.12 10.08 -17.75
CA ILE A 740 14.65 11.10 -16.85
C ILE A 740 14.73 12.40 -17.65
N ALA A 741 14.00 13.42 -17.23
CA ALA A 741 13.93 14.71 -17.93
C ALA A 741 14.30 15.85 -16.98
N SER A 742 15.07 16.83 -17.48
CA SER A 742 15.36 18.06 -16.74
C SER A 742 14.14 18.98 -16.72
N THR A 743 13.88 19.59 -15.56
CA THR A 743 12.87 20.64 -15.37
C THR A 743 13.43 22.05 -15.59
N GLU A 744 14.73 22.17 -15.86
CA GLU A 744 15.43 23.44 -16.10
C GLU A 744 16.07 23.54 -17.49
N GLY A 745 15.81 22.57 -18.38
CA GLY A 745 16.46 22.51 -19.70
C GLY A 745 17.97 22.25 -19.63
N LYS A 746 18.45 21.71 -18.50
CA LYS A 746 19.85 21.30 -18.33
C LYS A 746 20.05 19.89 -18.86
N VAL A 747 21.28 19.58 -19.27
CA VAL A 747 21.65 18.23 -19.68
C VAL A 747 21.51 17.28 -18.49
N VAL A 748 20.82 16.16 -18.69
CA VAL A 748 20.65 15.13 -17.65
C VAL A 748 22.00 14.46 -17.39
N SER A 749 22.53 14.65 -16.19
CA SER A 749 23.66 13.90 -15.66
C SER A 749 23.14 12.69 -14.88
N ALA A 750 23.55 11.48 -15.28
CA ALA A 750 23.42 10.28 -14.45
C ALA A 750 24.84 9.89 -14.02
N ASP A 751 25.02 9.41 -12.78
CA ASP A 751 26.34 8.97 -12.33
C ASP A 751 26.69 7.66 -13.05
N THR A 752 27.51 7.74 -14.08
CA THR A 752 27.93 6.59 -14.91
C THR A 752 29.19 5.93 -14.39
N THR A 753 29.72 6.35 -13.24
CA THR A 753 30.84 5.65 -12.61
C THR A 753 30.30 4.29 -12.19
N GLY A 754 30.84 3.19 -12.72
CA GLY A 754 30.29 1.82 -12.51
C GLY A 754 30.15 1.36 -11.04
N SER A 755 30.56 2.19 -10.08
CA SER A 755 30.28 2.07 -8.65
C SER A 755 28.83 2.42 -8.28
N ASN A 756 28.23 3.40 -8.96
CA ASN A 756 26.96 4.03 -8.56
C ASN A 756 25.80 3.73 -9.52
N THR A 757 26.08 3.47 -10.79
CA THR A 757 25.12 2.87 -11.72
C THR A 757 25.69 1.56 -12.24
N SER A 758 24.93 0.46 -12.16
CA SER A 758 25.39 -0.87 -12.61
C SER A 758 24.22 -1.83 -12.82
N VAL A 759 24.44 -2.85 -13.65
CA VAL A 759 23.58 -4.03 -13.73
C VAL A 759 24.44 -5.26 -13.49
N LYS A 760 23.96 -6.15 -12.64
CA LYS A 760 24.47 -7.50 -12.47
C LYS A 760 23.36 -8.44 -12.92
N SER A 761 23.59 -9.19 -13.99
CA SER A 761 22.69 -10.22 -14.49
C SER A 761 23.42 -11.57 -14.49
N LEU A 762 22.68 -12.66 -14.31
CA LEU A 762 23.24 -14.02 -14.36
C LEU A 762 23.53 -14.51 -15.78
N ILE A 763 23.06 -13.80 -16.81
CA ILE A 763 23.10 -14.22 -18.22
C ILE A 763 24.52 -14.40 -18.76
N GLY A 764 25.51 -13.68 -18.21
CA GLY A 764 26.93 -13.89 -18.52
C GLY A 764 27.48 -15.28 -18.14
N SER A 765 26.69 -16.10 -17.45
CA SER A 765 27.05 -17.45 -16.99
C SER A 765 26.25 -18.58 -17.65
N ASN A 766 25.35 -18.26 -18.60
CA ASN A 766 24.52 -19.25 -19.28
C ASN A 766 25.04 -19.56 -20.69
N ILE A 767 25.20 -20.85 -21.01
CA ILE A 767 25.52 -21.33 -22.36
C ILE A 767 24.28 -22.05 -22.89
N ASN A 768 23.68 -21.53 -23.97
CA ASN A 768 22.53 -22.16 -24.61
C ASN A 768 22.97 -22.95 -25.85
N ILE A 769 22.76 -24.26 -25.84
CA ILE A 769 23.12 -25.16 -26.95
C ILE A 769 21.82 -25.71 -27.54
N LYS A 770 21.56 -25.41 -28.80
CA LYS A 770 20.38 -25.89 -29.53
C LYS A 770 20.76 -27.09 -30.40
N ASN A 771 19.80 -27.99 -30.63
CA ASN A 771 19.96 -29.14 -31.52
C ASN A 771 21.12 -30.07 -31.10
N VAL A 772 21.30 -30.25 -29.78
CA VAL A 772 22.20 -31.28 -29.24
C VAL A 772 21.67 -32.65 -29.67
N GLY A 773 22.55 -33.51 -30.18
CA GLY A 773 22.17 -34.88 -30.50
C GLY A 773 21.97 -35.70 -29.22
N ASN A 774 21.54 -36.95 -29.38
CA ASN A 774 21.37 -37.88 -28.25
C ASN A 774 22.73 -38.43 -27.81
N GLU A 775 23.59 -37.54 -27.30
CA GLU A 775 24.93 -37.83 -26.80
C GLU A 775 25.15 -37.30 -25.37
N ASP A 776 26.17 -37.81 -24.69
CA ASP A 776 26.57 -37.33 -23.36
C ASP A 776 27.11 -35.88 -23.46
N LEU A 777 26.46 -34.94 -22.78
CA LEU A 777 26.99 -33.58 -22.61
C LEU A 777 28.04 -33.55 -21.49
N ILE A 778 29.32 -33.54 -21.87
CA ILE A 778 30.42 -33.40 -20.92
C ILE A 778 30.79 -31.92 -20.75
N MET A 779 30.63 -31.38 -19.54
CA MET A 779 31.03 -30.01 -19.20
C MET A 779 32.29 -30.03 -18.33
N ILE A 780 33.39 -29.44 -18.84
CA ILE A 780 34.64 -29.28 -18.10
C ILE A 780 34.75 -27.83 -17.61
N VAL A 781 34.79 -27.65 -16.30
CA VAL A 781 34.93 -26.32 -15.69
C VAL A 781 36.33 -26.17 -15.10
N ASN A 782 37.14 -25.30 -15.70
CA ASN A 782 38.53 -25.06 -15.27
C ASN A 782 38.67 -23.81 -14.37
N GLY A 783 39.61 -23.87 -13.42
CA GLY A 783 39.98 -22.78 -12.49
C GLY A 783 39.59 -23.06 -11.03
N GLY A 784 40.31 -22.46 -10.07
CA GLY A 784 40.09 -22.70 -8.62
C GLY A 784 38.85 -22.01 -8.04
N GLY A 785 38.36 -22.52 -6.89
CA GLY A 785 37.19 -22.02 -6.16
C GLY A 785 35.97 -22.97 -6.23
N ALA A 786 35.05 -22.86 -5.27
CA ALA A 786 33.78 -23.58 -5.32
C ALA A 786 32.90 -23.01 -6.45
N ARG A 787 32.34 -23.87 -7.31
CA ARG A 787 31.51 -23.49 -8.45
C ARG A 787 30.21 -24.28 -8.43
N SER A 788 29.10 -23.62 -8.71
CA SER A 788 27.80 -24.26 -8.96
C SER A 788 27.53 -24.24 -10.46
N VAL A 789 27.19 -25.39 -11.02
CA VAL A 789 26.80 -25.55 -12.43
C VAL A 789 25.40 -26.14 -12.42
N ALA A 790 24.46 -25.43 -13.04
CA ALA A 790 23.10 -25.91 -13.24
C ALA A 790 22.87 -26.10 -14.74
N THR A 791 22.24 -27.21 -15.12
CA THR A 791 21.81 -27.48 -16.49
C THR A 791 20.30 -27.58 -16.54
N ARG A 792 19.69 -27.01 -17.58
CA ARG A 792 18.28 -27.18 -17.91
C ARG A 792 18.21 -27.70 -19.33
N SER A 793 17.64 -28.89 -19.50
CA SER A 793 17.36 -29.47 -20.81
C SER A 793 15.85 -29.40 -21.03
N ASP A 794 15.43 -29.02 -22.23
CA ASP A 794 14.02 -29.13 -22.59
C ASP A 794 13.69 -30.63 -22.77
N PRO A 795 12.57 -31.13 -22.22
CA PRO A 795 12.15 -32.50 -22.46
C PRO A 795 11.96 -32.71 -23.97
N PRO A 796 12.29 -33.90 -24.51
CA PRO A 796 12.03 -34.20 -25.90
C PRO A 796 10.55 -33.99 -26.22
N ALA A 797 10.26 -33.53 -27.44
CA ALA A 797 8.89 -33.22 -27.86
C ALA A 797 7.94 -34.41 -27.54
N PRO A 798 6.65 -34.18 -27.23
CA PRO A 798 5.72 -35.20 -26.72
C PRO A 798 5.53 -36.48 -27.55
N ASN A 799 6.16 -36.59 -28.73
CA ASN A 799 6.09 -37.73 -29.65
C ASN A 799 7.49 -38.16 -30.14
N TYR A 800 8.55 -37.89 -29.37
CA TYR A 800 9.90 -38.33 -29.72
C TYR A 800 10.03 -39.84 -29.51
N GLU A 801 9.94 -40.61 -30.59
CA GLU A 801 10.38 -42.01 -30.58
C GLU A 801 11.89 -42.08 -30.80
N ALA A 802 12.59 -42.63 -29.82
CA ALA A 802 13.98 -43.05 -29.99
C ALA A 802 14.00 -44.22 -31.00
N LYS A 803 14.14 -43.90 -32.28
CA LYS A 803 14.33 -44.94 -33.30
C LYS A 803 15.68 -45.61 -33.03
N PRO A 804 15.75 -46.95 -32.90
CA PRO A 804 17.02 -47.63 -32.90
C PRO A 804 17.69 -47.34 -34.24
N SER A 805 18.79 -46.59 -34.21
CA SER A 805 19.62 -46.43 -35.40
C SER A 805 20.24 -47.78 -35.72
N ASN A 806 20.19 -48.20 -36.99
CA ASN A 806 21.11 -49.22 -37.47
C ASN A 806 22.53 -48.78 -37.09
N ILE A 807 23.34 -49.71 -36.57
CA ILE A 807 24.69 -49.39 -36.11
C ILE A 807 25.72 -50.05 -37.01
N ASP A 808 26.71 -49.28 -37.40
CA ASP A 808 27.96 -49.78 -37.96
C ASP A 808 29.00 -49.88 -36.82
N ILE A 809 29.63 -51.04 -36.68
CA ILE A 809 30.71 -51.25 -35.72
C ILE A 809 32.01 -51.32 -36.50
N LYS A 810 32.96 -50.45 -36.20
CA LYS A 810 34.24 -50.36 -36.89
C LYS A 810 35.42 -50.62 -35.96
N ILE A 811 36.39 -51.41 -36.40
CA ILE A 811 37.66 -51.56 -35.67
C ILE A 811 38.47 -50.27 -35.81
N ALA A 812 38.79 -49.63 -34.68
CA ALA A 812 39.31 -48.28 -34.61
C ALA A 812 40.83 -48.19 -34.39
N ASN A 813 41.53 -49.31 -34.13
CA ASN A 813 42.99 -49.35 -33.98
C ASN A 813 43.64 -50.54 -34.71
N ALA A 814 44.96 -50.45 -34.92
CA ALA A 814 45.74 -51.46 -35.62
C ALA A 814 45.87 -52.78 -34.83
N GLU A 815 45.76 -52.71 -33.50
CA GLU A 815 45.82 -53.88 -32.61
C GLU A 815 44.50 -54.68 -32.58
N GLY A 816 43.42 -54.13 -33.17
CA GLY A 816 42.11 -54.78 -33.23
C GLY A 816 41.36 -54.85 -31.91
N SER A 817 41.79 -54.07 -30.91
CA SER A 817 41.27 -54.08 -29.54
C SER A 817 40.30 -52.96 -29.24
N VAL A 818 40.15 -51.97 -30.11
CA VAL A 818 39.22 -50.85 -29.94
C VAL A 818 38.20 -50.89 -31.07
N ILE A 819 36.93 -50.78 -30.70
CA ILE A 819 35.82 -50.68 -31.63
C ILE A 819 35.08 -49.35 -31.45
N GLU A 820 34.51 -48.87 -32.54
CA GLU A 820 33.70 -47.66 -32.59
C GLU A 820 32.29 -48.02 -33.07
N PHE A 821 31.29 -47.60 -32.30
CA PHE A 821 29.88 -47.69 -32.64
C PHE A 821 29.52 -46.42 -33.40
N LEU A 822 29.07 -46.56 -34.63
CA LEU A 822 28.73 -45.47 -35.53
C LEU A 822 27.24 -45.57 -35.89
N ASP A 823 26.56 -44.42 -35.93
CA ASP A 823 25.22 -44.36 -36.50
C ASP A 823 25.31 -44.66 -38.01
N ALA A 824 24.63 -45.71 -38.48
CA ALA A 824 24.78 -46.17 -39.87
C ALA A 824 24.19 -45.21 -40.91
N THR A 825 23.42 -44.19 -40.50
CA THR A 825 22.83 -43.18 -41.39
C THR A 825 23.69 -41.93 -41.46
N THR A 826 24.14 -41.42 -40.32
CA THR A 826 24.89 -40.16 -40.21
C THR A 826 26.41 -40.35 -40.21
N GLY A 827 26.89 -41.57 -39.91
CA GLY A 827 28.31 -41.87 -39.77
C GLY A 827 28.97 -41.27 -38.54
N HIS A 828 28.19 -40.67 -37.63
CA HIS A 828 28.70 -40.09 -36.39
C HIS A 828 29.06 -41.18 -35.38
N SER A 829 30.15 -40.95 -34.65
CA SER A 829 30.60 -41.84 -33.56
C SER A 829 29.67 -41.69 -32.37
N ILE A 830 29.04 -42.79 -31.98
CA ILE A 830 28.16 -42.90 -30.82
C ILE A 830 29.00 -43.25 -29.58
N ALA A 831 29.94 -44.20 -29.72
CA ALA A 831 30.82 -44.59 -28.63
C ALA A 831 32.06 -45.35 -29.11
N THR A 832 33.20 -45.11 -28.46
CA THR A 832 34.43 -45.89 -28.64
C THR A 832 34.66 -46.79 -27.43
N ARG A 833 34.85 -48.09 -27.64
CA ARG A 833 35.03 -49.10 -26.58
C ARG A 833 36.25 -49.96 -26.85
N THR A 834 37.04 -50.19 -25.80
CA THR A 834 38.08 -51.22 -25.82
C THR A 834 37.42 -52.57 -25.52
N LEU A 835 37.71 -53.57 -26.34
CA LEU A 835 37.29 -54.94 -26.14
C LEU A 835 37.96 -55.53 -24.89
N ASP A 836 37.22 -56.30 -24.11
CA ASP A 836 37.76 -57.04 -22.97
C ASP A 836 38.63 -58.23 -23.40
N THR A 837 39.17 -58.98 -22.44
CA THR A 837 40.05 -60.14 -22.68
C THR A 837 39.39 -61.29 -23.45
N VAL A 838 38.06 -61.28 -23.59
CA VAL A 838 37.27 -62.26 -24.36
C VAL A 838 36.61 -61.63 -25.59
N GLY A 839 37.03 -60.41 -25.98
CA GLY A 839 36.59 -59.74 -27.20
C GLY A 839 35.22 -59.08 -27.10
N ARG A 840 34.74 -58.74 -25.90
CA ARG A 840 33.40 -58.16 -25.68
C ARG A 840 33.44 -56.66 -25.45
N ALA A 841 32.40 -55.98 -25.92
CA ALA A 841 32.11 -54.60 -25.59
C ALA A 841 30.60 -54.34 -25.64
N GLU A 842 30.17 -53.30 -24.94
CA GLU A 842 28.77 -52.88 -24.89
C GLU A 842 28.68 -51.36 -25.06
N ALA A 843 27.82 -50.92 -25.98
CA ALA A 843 27.43 -49.53 -26.16
C ALA A 843 26.13 -49.45 -26.98
N ALA A 844 25.40 -48.34 -26.85
CA ALA A 844 24.17 -48.07 -27.61
C ALA A 844 23.11 -49.19 -27.53
N GLY A 845 23.07 -49.94 -26.41
CA GLY A 845 22.15 -51.07 -26.20
C GLY A 845 22.59 -52.40 -26.84
N TYR A 846 23.72 -52.43 -27.55
CA TYR A 846 24.25 -53.64 -28.18
C TYR A 846 25.39 -54.25 -27.37
N LYS A 847 25.29 -55.55 -27.09
CA LYS A 847 26.37 -56.38 -26.56
C LYS A 847 27.03 -57.13 -27.71
N VAL A 848 28.26 -56.77 -28.03
CA VAL A 848 28.98 -57.36 -29.16
C VAL A 848 30.16 -58.18 -28.71
N VAL A 849 30.40 -59.26 -29.44
CA VAL A 849 31.54 -60.16 -29.22
C VAL A 849 32.29 -60.30 -30.53
N VAL A 850 33.46 -59.67 -30.61
CA VAL A 850 34.36 -59.78 -31.75
C VAL A 850 35.19 -61.05 -31.56
N LYS A 851 34.95 -62.06 -32.40
CA LYS A 851 35.71 -63.31 -32.38
C LYS A 851 36.85 -63.23 -33.40
N GLY A 852 38.08 -63.40 -32.92
CA GLY A 852 39.30 -63.27 -33.73
C GLY A 852 39.97 -61.91 -33.54
N LYS A 853 40.97 -61.59 -34.39
CA LYS A 853 41.62 -60.27 -34.41
C LYS A 853 41.09 -59.48 -35.61
N GLY A 854 40.31 -58.45 -35.35
CA GLY A 854 39.87 -57.52 -36.39
C GLY A 854 41.04 -56.68 -36.90
N GLN A 855 41.04 -56.35 -38.18
CA GLN A 855 41.98 -55.42 -38.79
C GLN A 855 41.43 -53.99 -38.73
N LEU A 856 42.31 -53.00 -38.70
CA LEU A 856 41.92 -51.59 -38.70
C LEU A 856 40.97 -51.30 -39.87
N ASN A 857 39.83 -50.66 -39.58
CA ASN A 857 38.74 -50.36 -40.50
C ASN A 857 37.83 -51.52 -40.93
N ASP A 858 37.99 -52.73 -40.36
CA ASP A 858 36.95 -53.76 -40.50
C ASP A 858 35.63 -53.20 -39.97
N SER A 859 34.53 -53.43 -40.70
CA SER A 859 33.21 -52.90 -40.38
C SER A 859 32.14 -53.98 -40.40
N PHE A 860 31.27 -53.95 -39.39
CA PHE A 860 30.14 -54.86 -39.22
C PHE A 860 28.86 -54.04 -39.16
N LYS A 861 27.86 -54.40 -39.97
CA LYS A 861 26.57 -53.70 -40.02
C LYS A 861 25.52 -54.52 -39.28
N ILE A 862 24.80 -53.88 -38.36
CA ILE A 862 23.65 -54.47 -37.67
C ILE A 862 22.40 -53.70 -38.15
N SER A 863 21.42 -54.43 -38.72
CA SER A 863 20.20 -53.85 -39.26
C SER A 863 18.96 -54.69 -38.94
N ASP A 864 17.79 -54.05 -38.95
CA ASP A 864 16.50 -54.69 -38.67
C ASP A 864 16.05 -55.69 -39.77
N ASN A 865 15.29 -56.72 -39.35
CA ASN A 865 14.70 -57.73 -40.23
C ASN A 865 13.26 -57.36 -40.66
N ALA A 866 13.11 -56.34 -41.49
CA ALA A 866 11.80 -55.88 -41.96
C ALA A 866 11.21 -56.79 -43.05
N GLY A 867 10.24 -57.65 -42.69
CA GLY A 867 9.40 -58.39 -43.66
C GLY A 867 9.22 -59.91 -43.47
N GLY A 868 9.53 -60.48 -42.30
CA GLY A 868 9.30 -61.91 -42.03
C GLY A 868 7.81 -62.29 -42.08
N THR A 869 7.40 -63.12 -43.04
CA THR A 869 6.00 -63.62 -43.13
C THR A 869 5.81 -64.83 -42.21
N GLY A 870 4.70 -64.87 -41.45
CA GLY A 870 4.42 -65.91 -40.44
C GLY A 870 4.85 -65.57 -39.01
N ASP A 871 5.31 -64.34 -38.78
CA ASP A 871 5.73 -63.87 -37.47
C ASP A 871 4.54 -63.39 -36.62
N ALA A 872 4.11 -64.22 -35.68
CA ALA A 872 3.02 -63.89 -34.75
C ALA A 872 3.47 -63.05 -33.55
N ARG A 873 4.75 -62.65 -33.45
CA ARG A 873 5.27 -61.91 -32.29
C ARG A 873 4.58 -60.58 -32.05
N ASN A 874 4.04 -59.93 -33.10
CA ASN A 874 3.26 -58.71 -32.90
C ASN A 874 1.87 -59.00 -32.30
N LEU A 875 1.25 -60.14 -32.66
CA LEU A 875 0.01 -60.58 -32.02
C LEU A 875 0.27 -61.02 -30.58
N ASP A 876 1.36 -61.74 -30.33
CA ASP A 876 1.80 -62.11 -28.99
C ASP A 876 2.13 -60.86 -28.16
N ALA A 877 2.82 -59.85 -28.71
CA ALA A 877 3.08 -58.58 -28.04
C ALA A 877 1.78 -57.83 -27.70
N MET A 878 0.80 -57.82 -28.61
CA MET A 878 -0.51 -57.24 -28.34
C MET A 878 -1.27 -57.96 -27.22
N ILE A 879 -1.16 -59.28 -27.14
CA ILE A 879 -1.75 -60.08 -26.04
C ILE A 879 -0.97 -59.84 -24.75
N MET A 880 0.36 -59.75 -24.82
CA MET A 880 1.21 -59.52 -23.66
C MET A 880 0.96 -58.16 -23.01
N LEU A 881 0.58 -57.11 -23.74
CA LEU A 881 0.18 -55.81 -23.16
C LEU A 881 -0.96 -55.91 -22.12
N GLN A 882 -1.73 -57.01 -22.12
CA GLN A 882 -2.71 -57.27 -21.07
C GLN A 882 -2.07 -57.51 -19.70
N THR A 883 -0.86 -58.07 -19.67
CA THR A 883 -0.13 -58.51 -18.46
C THR A 883 1.24 -57.85 -18.29
N GLU A 884 1.80 -57.32 -19.36
CA GLU A 884 3.13 -56.71 -19.44
C GLU A 884 2.99 -55.19 -19.37
N ASP A 885 3.96 -54.56 -18.72
CA ASP A 885 4.04 -53.13 -18.45
C ASP A 885 3.65 -52.23 -19.63
N ALA A 886 2.39 -51.75 -19.61
CA ALA A 886 1.84 -51.00 -20.72
C ALA A 886 2.36 -49.55 -20.80
N ASN A 887 2.96 -49.03 -19.72
CA ASN A 887 3.37 -47.64 -19.59
C ASN A 887 4.71 -47.47 -18.85
N GLY A 888 5.70 -48.32 -19.18
CA GLY A 888 7.07 -48.26 -18.64
C GLY A 888 7.37 -49.26 -17.51
N PRO A 889 8.63 -49.40 -17.08
CA PRO A 889 9.06 -50.49 -16.19
C PRO A 889 8.30 -50.50 -14.85
N ASN A 890 7.73 -51.66 -14.49
CA ASN A 890 6.85 -51.92 -13.33
C ASN A 890 5.49 -51.19 -13.33
N SER A 891 4.98 -50.77 -14.49
CA SER A 891 3.63 -50.16 -14.60
C SER A 891 2.47 -51.17 -14.55
N GLY A 892 2.77 -52.45 -14.74
CA GLY A 892 1.83 -53.56 -14.89
C GLY A 892 1.04 -53.51 -16.20
N GLY A 893 0.32 -54.59 -16.50
CA GLY A 893 -0.54 -54.67 -17.68
C GLY A 893 -1.69 -53.65 -17.64
N PHE A 894 -2.43 -53.50 -18.74
CA PHE A 894 -3.56 -52.55 -18.78
C PHE A 894 -4.57 -52.69 -17.62
N ARG A 895 -4.72 -53.92 -17.10
CA ARG A 895 -5.53 -54.19 -15.90
C ARG A 895 -4.90 -53.59 -14.63
N GLU A 896 -3.60 -53.75 -14.43
CA GLU A 896 -2.86 -53.21 -13.29
C GLU A 896 -2.80 -51.68 -13.33
N VAL A 897 -2.61 -51.09 -14.52
CA VAL A 897 -2.64 -49.64 -14.72
C VAL A 897 -4.02 -49.08 -14.37
N PHE A 898 -5.09 -49.73 -14.81
CA PHE A 898 -6.45 -49.33 -14.44
C PHE A 898 -6.68 -49.48 -12.93
N ASP A 899 -6.28 -50.60 -12.34
CA ASP A 899 -6.38 -50.84 -10.89
C ASP A 899 -5.55 -49.80 -10.11
N THR A 900 -4.40 -49.35 -10.64
CA THR A 900 -3.55 -48.30 -10.07
C THR A 900 -4.19 -46.92 -10.18
N ILE A 901 -4.82 -46.58 -11.31
CA ILE A 901 -5.56 -45.31 -11.46
C ILE A 901 -6.72 -45.27 -10.46
N VAL A 902 -7.51 -46.34 -10.37
CA VAL A 902 -8.64 -46.43 -9.43
C VAL A 902 -8.14 -46.37 -7.97
N THR A 903 -7.05 -47.07 -7.65
CA THR A 903 -6.44 -47.04 -6.31
C THR A 903 -5.83 -45.68 -6.01
N GLY A 904 -5.22 -45.00 -6.99
CA GLY A 904 -4.61 -43.68 -6.85
C GLY A 904 -5.66 -42.58 -6.67
N VAL A 905 -6.75 -42.61 -7.44
CA VAL A 905 -7.91 -41.73 -7.20
C VAL A 905 -8.53 -42.02 -5.84
N GLY A 906 -8.70 -43.30 -5.48
CA GLY A 906 -9.20 -43.70 -4.16
C GLY A 906 -8.31 -43.23 -3.01
N ALA A 907 -6.98 -43.35 -3.15
CA ALA A 907 -6.00 -42.87 -2.19
C ALA A 907 -5.94 -41.34 -2.13
N SER A 908 -6.11 -40.65 -3.25
CA SER A 908 -6.18 -39.18 -3.31
C SER A 908 -7.45 -38.66 -2.64
N VAL A 909 -8.60 -39.31 -2.85
CA VAL A 909 -9.86 -39.02 -2.14
C VAL A 909 -9.73 -39.32 -0.65
N LEU A 910 -9.15 -40.46 -0.28
CA LEU A 910 -8.90 -40.82 1.13
C LEU A 910 -7.93 -39.85 1.80
N SER A 911 -6.86 -39.44 1.11
CA SER A 911 -5.89 -38.46 1.60
C SER A 911 -6.52 -37.08 1.70
N GLY A 912 -7.35 -36.67 0.74
CA GLY A 912 -8.13 -35.44 0.82
C GLY A 912 -9.09 -35.46 2.01
N GLY A 913 -9.72 -36.62 2.28
CA GLY A 913 -10.52 -36.87 3.46
C GLY A 913 -9.73 -36.81 4.77
N LEU A 914 -8.56 -37.46 4.84
CA LEU A 914 -7.64 -37.39 6.00
C LEU A 914 -7.07 -35.99 6.21
N SER A 915 -6.78 -35.25 5.13
CA SER A 915 -6.34 -33.85 5.20
C SER A 915 -7.48 -32.94 5.65
N LEU A 916 -8.71 -33.20 5.22
CA LEU A 916 -9.90 -32.52 5.73
C LEU A 916 -10.09 -32.83 7.22
N GLU A 917 -10.04 -34.10 7.62
CA GLU A 917 -10.17 -34.54 9.01
C GLU A 917 -9.04 -34.00 9.89
N ALA A 918 -7.81 -33.95 9.40
CA ALA A 918 -6.68 -33.33 10.10
C ALA A 918 -6.82 -31.81 10.18
N ALA A 919 -7.31 -31.16 9.14
CA ALA A 919 -7.62 -29.73 9.16
C ALA A 919 -8.79 -29.42 10.11
N GLU A 920 -9.79 -30.30 10.18
CA GLU A 920 -10.89 -30.25 11.13
C GLU A 920 -10.41 -30.48 12.57
N ALA A 921 -9.55 -31.47 12.81
CA ALA A 921 -8.96 -31.71 14.12
C ALA A 921 -8.03 -30.56 14.54
N THR A 922 -7.30 -29.96 13.60
CA THR A 922 -6.47 -28.77 13.85
C THR A 922 -7.34 -27.55 14.11
N LYS A 923 -8.45 -27.40 13.39
CA LYS A 923 -9.48 -26.40 13.66
C LYS A 923 -10.08 -26.61 15.05
N GLU A 924 -10.41 -27.84 15.44
CA GLU A 924 -10.98 -28.17 16.74
C GLU A 924 -9.96 -27.95 17.86
N ALA A 925 -8.68 -28.29 17.64
CA ALA A 925 -7.59 -27.99 18.57
C ALA A 925 -7.30 -26.48 18.68
N ALA A 926 -7.42 -25.73 17.58
CA ALA A 926 -7.31 -24.28 17.59
C ALA A 926 -8.50 -23.61 18.28
N ILE A 927 -9.73 -24.12 18.08
CA ILE A 927 -10.92 -23.74 18.84
C ILE A 927 -10.72 -24.05 20.33
N ALA A 928 -10.23 -25.25 20.67
CA ALA A 928 -9.95 -25.64 22.05
C ALA A 928 -8.86 -24.78 22.70
N SER A 929 -7.82 -24.39 21.94
CA SER A 929 -6.74 -23.50 22.39
C SER A 929 -7.21 -22.04 22.50
N GLU A 930 -8.12 -21.59 21.63
CA GLU A 930 -8.82 -20.30 21.75
C GLU A 930 -9.71 -20.26 23.01
N LEU A 931 -10.44 -21.35 23.28
CA LEU A 931 -11.22 -21.54 24.51
C LEU A 931 -10.34 -21.64 25.77
N GLU A 932 -9.05 -21.95 25.64
CA GLU A 932 -8.09 -21.94 26.75
C GLU A 932 -7.56 -20.53 27.07
N PHE A 933 -7.56 -19.62 26.08
CA PHE A 933 -7.16 -18.22 26.24
C PHE A 933 -8.30 -17.31 26.73
N SER A 934 -9.55 -17.63 26.39
CA SER A 934 -10.73 -17.12 27.11
C SER A 934 -10.82 -17.88 28.43
N GLY A 935 -10.49 -17.26 29.56
CA GLY A 935 -10.39 -17.92 30.87
C GLY A 935 -11.70 -18.48 31.47
N VAL A 936 -12.58 -19.08 30.67
CA VAL A 936 -13.80 -19.79 31.10
C VAL A 936 -14.07 -20.95 30.12
N SER A 937 -13.74 -22.18 30.52
CA SER A 937 -14.12 -23.38 29.77
C SER A 937 -15.62 -23.65 29.94
N LEU A 938 -16.35 -23.97 28.86
CA LEU A 938 -17.81 -24.22 28.89
C LEU A 938 -18.21 -25.33 29.86
N ASP A 939 -17.34 -26.31 30.13
CA ASP A 939 -17.57 -27.32 31.16
C ASP A 939 -17.44 -26.74 32.58
N THR A 940 -16.57 -25.76 32.79
CA THR A 940 -16.45 -25.01 34.05
C THR A 940 -17.64 -24.06 34.24
N GLU A 941 -18.11 -23.40 33.19
CA GLU A 941 -19.30 -22.54 33.24
C GLU A 941 -20.59 -23.34 33.37
N ALA A 942 -20.68 -24.52 32.73
CA ALA A 942 -21.77 -25.48 32.91
C ALA A 942 -21.76 -26.13 34.29
N ALA A 943 -20.58 -26.45 34.85
CA ALA A 943 -20.43 -26.90 36.24
C ALA A 943 -20.84 -25.80 37.23
N GLN A 944 -20.44 -24.54 36.99
CA GLN A 944 -20.88 -23.39 37.79
C GLN A 944 -22.38 -23.10 37.62
N LEU A 945 -22.96 -23.31 36.44
CA LEU A 945 -24.40 -23.21 36.19
C LEU A 945 -25.18 -24.32 36.88
N LEU A 946 -24.67 -25.57 36.89
CA LEU A 946 -25.26 -26.68 37.63
C LEU A 946 -25.16 -26.46 39.14
N GLU A 947 -24.04 -25.93 39.62
CA GLU A 947 -23.85 -25.53 41.03
C GLU A 947 -24.82 -24.39 41.40
N GLN A 948 -24.97 -23.37 40.54
CA GLN A 948 -25.96 -22.31 40.74
C GLN A 948 -27.39 -22.82 40.70
N GLN A 949 -27.74 -23.77 39.81
CA GLN A 949 -29.07 -24.38 39.77
C GLN A 949 -29.35 -25.26 40.99
N GLN A 950 -28.37 -26.03 41.48
CA GLN A 950 -28.49 -26.76 42.74
C GLN A 950 -28.65 -25.81 43.92
N ALA A 951 -27.89 -24.71 43.97
CA ALA A 951 -28.03 -23.68 44.99
C ALA A 951 -29.40 -22.98 44.92
N PHE A 952 -29.94 -22.73 43.71
CA PHE A 952 -31.27 -22.15 43.52
C PHE A 952 -32.38 -23.13 43.92
N GLN A 953 -32.26 -24.41 43.58
CA GLN A 953 -33.20 -25.45 44.00
C GLN A 953 -33.16 -25.68 45.52
N ALA A 954 -31.96 -25.69 46.12
CA ALA A 954 -31.79 -25.74 47.57
C ALA A 954 -32.42 -24.51 48.24
N SER A 955 -32.20 -23.31 47.69
CA SER A 955 -32.80 -22.06 48.17
C SER A 955 -34.32 -22.04 48.01
N ALA A 956 -34.86 -22.54 46.90
CA ALA A 956 -36.29 -22.70 46.67
C ALA A 956 -36.90 -23.73 47.64
N ARG A 957 -36.17 -24.79 47.98
CA ARG A 957 -36.58 -25.79 48.97
C ARG A 957 -36.54 -25.23 50.39
N ILE A 958 -35.56 -24.38 50.71
CA ILE A 958 -35.52 -23.60 51.95
C ILE A 958 -36.71 -22.64 52.01
N LEU A 959 -37.02 -21.91 50.94
CA LEU A 959 -38.19 -21.03 50.83
C LEU A 959 -39.52 -21.79 50.94
N SER A 960 -39.63 -22.98 50.34
CA SER A 960 -40.79 -23.85 50.48
C SER A 960 -40.93 -24.37 51.91
N THR A 961 -39.82 -24.74 52.55
CA THR A 961 -39.82 -25.22 53.94
C THR A 961 -40.15 -24.07 54.90
N ALA A 962 -39.63 -22.87 54.64
CA ALA A 962 -39.97 -21.66 55.39
C ALA A 962 -41.43 -21.26 55.18
N LYS A 963 -41.96 -21.34 53.95
CA LYS A 963 -43.38 -21.10 53.67
C LYS A 963 -44.28 -22.15 54.33
N GLN A 964 -43.86 -23.42 54.34
CA GLN A 964 -44.54 -24.47 55.11
C GLN A 964 -44.47 -24.19 56.61
N LEU A 965 -43.32 -23.80 57.17
CA LEU A 965 -43.21 -23.43 58.60
C LEU A 965 -44.07 -22.21 58.95
N PHE A 966 -44.11 -21.19 58.09
CA PHE A 966 -44.98 -20.03 58.25
C PHE A 966 -46.46 -20.39 58.12
N GLN A 967 -46.83 -21.27 57.19
CA GLN A 967 -48.20 -21.75 57.07
C GLN A 967 -48.59 -22.61 58.27
N THR A 968 -47.71 -23.51 58.74
CA THR A 968 -47.94 -24.29 59.96
C THR A 968 -48.05 -23.38 61.19
N LEU A 969 -47.29 -22.28 61.26
CA LEU A 969 -47.45 -21.27 62.31
C LEU A 969 -48.76 -20.48 62.19
N LEU A 970 -49.18 -20.15 60.96
CA LEU A 970 -50.45 -19.46 60.68
C LEU A 970 -51.67 -20.36 60.90
N ASP A 971 -51.57 -21.66 60.63
CA ASP A 971 -52.66 -22.63 60.85
C ASP A 971 -52.80 -23.03 62.33
N VAL A 972 -51.80 -22.69 63.17
CA VAL A 972 -51.81 -22.92 64.63
C VAL A 972 -52.30 -21.69 65.42
N VAL A 973 -52.52 -20.54 64.76
CA VAL A 973 -53.12 -19.32 65.33
C VAL A 973 -54.55 -19.19 64.81
#